data_AF-A0A1G6W799-F1
#
_entry.id   AF-A0A1G6W799-F1
#
_cell.length_a   1.000
_cell.length_b   1.000
_cell.length_c   1.000
_cell.angle_alpha   90.00
_cell.angle_beta   90.00
_cell.angle_gamma   90.00
#
_symmetry.space_group_name_H-M   'P 1'
#
loop_
_entity.id
_entity.type
_entity.pdbx_description
1 polymer ?
#
loop_
_entity_poly.entity_id
_entity_poly.type
_entity_poly.pdbx_seq_one_letter_code
_entity_poly.pdbx_strand_id
1 'polypeptide(L)'
;MVALVFPGQGSQRKGMGAGLFDRYPELTRQADAILGYSIVELCLEDPDNRLRQTQYAQPALFVVNALTYLARARDLPAPKYLAGHSLGEYDALFAAGCFDFATGVDLVRRRGELMARANGGGMAAVVGIDADRVAELLGGGADTGVDIANLNSRTQVVLSGPPEGIRAATILIERDKAARCVPLKVSAAFHSRYMAEAAAEFAEVLGKVTFTDPSVPVIANVTARPYRPGEVGTLLAEQIRKPVRWAESMRYLIDHGVEEIEELGPGRVLAGLWKSAVTDPLPAAEAVEPEPVAPRASGLRAEDLGSAEFRRDYGIRYAYLAGAMFRGIASTDLVIRMGRAGLMGFFGAGGLSLAAVEDAITTIKAALGPDGRYGMNLLHSLDDPGFEESVVELYLRHGVRFTEAAGFTQITPAIVRFRYHGSRIDAAGACHAPHRVLAKVSRPEVAAAFMAPAPAAIVERLRQQGKLTDEEATVARTLPVSEDVCVEADSGGHTDGGAALTLLPSMLRLRDRVMAEHRYPRRIRVGAAGGIGSPESVAAVLVLGADFVMTGSINQCSPESGTSAAVKDVLSTLDVQDTAYAPAGDMFEIGAQVQVVRKGTLFAARGNKLYQLYRRYDSWEEIDERTRASIEETYFKRPFAEVWAETRAYHLGRGRQKEVAKAERNGKQRLALAFQWYFARSVRWAMEGVPEQRVNYQIQCGPAIGAFNRFAEGTDLEDWRARHVDRIAERLMQGAADVLAGFCQNRSV
;
A
#
# COMPACT_ATOMS: atom_id res chain seq x y z
N MET A 1 2.13 37.60 -11.99
CA MET A 1 0.91 36.73 -11.97
C MET A 1 -0.05 37.18 -10.87
N VAL A 2 -1.35 36.86 -10.98
CA VAL A 2 -2.38 37.24 -9.97
C VAL A 2 -2.84 36.04 -9.14
N ALA A 3 -2.98 36.23 -7.83
CA ALA A 3 -3.64 35.30 -6.92
C ALA A 3 -4.93 35.92 -6.35
N LEU A 4 -5.99 35.12 -6.16
CA LEU A 4 -7.18 35.58 -5.43
C LEU A 4 -7.01 35.24 -3.95
N VAL A 5 -7.29 36.20 -3.08
CA VAL A 5 -7.22 36.00 -1.64
C VAL A 5 -8.53 36.33 -0.93
N PHE A 6 -8.85 35.56 0.10
CA PHE A 6 -10.12 35.66 0.81
C PHE A 6 -9.91 36.06 2.28
N PRO A 7 -10.52 37.16 2.76
CA PRO A 7 -10.35 37.63 4.12
C PRO A 7 -11.10 36.76 5.13
N GLY A 8 -10.50 36.58 6.30
CA GLY A 8 -11.11 35.88 7.42
C GLY A 8 -11.80 36.78 8.44
N GLN A 9 -12.09 36.19 9.60
CA GLN A 9 -12.66 36.88 10.76
C GLN A 9 -11.80 38.07 11.19
N GLY A 10 -12.45 39.20 11.45
CA GLY A 10 -11.86 40.52 11.66
C GLY A 10 -12.23 41.51 10.55
N SER A 11 -12.66 41.02 9.38
CA SER A 11 -12.99 41.86 8.21
C SER A 11 -14.48 42.16 8.08
N GLN A 12 -15.32 41.51 8.89
CA GLN A 12 -16.76 41.71 8.91
C GLN A 12 -17.12 43.11 9.40
N ARG A 13 -18.13 43.71 8.76
CA ARG A 13 -18.71 45.00 9.16
C ARG A 13 -20.19 45.04 8.81
N LYS A 14 -20.97 45.77 9.60
CA LYS A 14 -22.36 46.09 9.23
C LYS A 14 -22.39 46.78 7.86
N GLY A 15 -23.33 46.37 7.02
CA GLY A 15 -23.47 46.82 5.62
C GLY A 15 -22.63 46.01 4.61
N MET A 16 -21.92 44.96 5.02
CA MET A 16 -21.19 44.10 4.07
C MET A 16 -22.17 43.27 3.22
N GLY A 17 -21.78 42.98 1.97
CA GLY A 17 -22.63 42.21 1.06
C GLY A 17 -23.80 42.98 0.43
N ALA A 18 -23.92 44.29 0.69
CA ALA A 18 -24.94 45.14 0.06
C ALA A 18 -24.93 45.00 -1.47
N GLY A 19 -26.11 44.75 -2.06
CA GLY A 19 -26.28 44.48 -3.48
C GLY A 19 -25.89 43.07 -3.96
N LEU A 20 -25.08 42.31 -3.19
CA LEU A 20 -24.75 40.92 -3.53
C LEU A 20 -25.91 39.98 -3.24
N PHE A 21 -26.60 40.17 -2.12
CA PHE A 21 -27.74 39.33 -1.72
C PHE A 21 -28.88 39.40 -2.75
N ASP A 22 -29.20 40.60 -3.23
CA ASP A 22 -30.21 40.83 -4.27
C ASP A 22 -29.80 40.24 -5.64
N ARG A 23 -28.49 40.22 -5.93
CA ARG A 23 -27.93 39.63 -7.15
C ARG A 23 -27.95 38.11 -7.12
N TYR A 24 -27.88 37.49 -5.94
CA TYR A 24 -27.87 36.05 -5.73
C TYR A 24 -28.97 35.59 -4.75
N PRO A 25 -30.26 35.83 -5.06
CA PRO A 25 -31.35 35.61 -4.11
C PRO A 25 -31.54 34.15 -3.74
N GLU A 26 -31.20 33.22 -4.65
CA GLU A 26 -31.31 31.78 -4.38
C GLU A 26 -30.23 31.29 -3.41
N LEU A 27 -28.98 31.68 -3.60
CA LEU A 27 -27.89 31.33 -2.68
C LEU A 27 -28.10 31.99 -1.31
N THR A 28 -28.63 33.21 -1.30
CA THR A 28 -29.03 33.89 -0.06
C THR A 28 -30.10 33.09 0.71
N ARG A 29 -31.18 32.67 0.04
CA ARG A 29 -32.21 31.80 0.67
C ARG A 29 -31.65 30.47 1.13
N GLN A 30 -30.74 29.87 0.37
CA GLN A 30 -30.10 28.62 0.74
C GLN A 30 -29.25 28.78 2.01
N ALA A 31 -28.49 29.88 2.11
CA ALA A 31 -27.76 30.20 3.32
C ALA A 31 -28.72 30.39 4.51
N ASP A 32 -29.80 31.16 4.35
CA ASP A 32 -30.80 31.38 5.40
C ASP A 32 -31.41 30.06 5.90
N ALA A 33 -31.74 29.15 4.99
CA ALA A 33 -32.30 27.84 5.32
C ALA A 33 -31.33 26.96 6.12
N ILE A 34 -30.02 27.00 5.79
CA ILE A 34 -28.99 26.24 6.50
C ILE A 34 -28.68 26.87 7.87
N LEU A 35 -28.68 28.19 7.94
CA LEU A 35 -28.31 28.95 9.13
C LEU A 35 -29.46 29.10 10.15
N GLY A 36 -30.70 29.08 9.68
CA GLY A 36 -31.90 29.28 10.49
C GLY A 36 -32.17 30.75 10.86
N TYR A 37 -31.53 31.70 10.20
CA TYR A 37 -31.72 33.15 10.36
C TYR A 37 -31.37 33.88 9.06
N SER A 38 -31.82 35.12 8.92
CA SER A 38 -31.55 35.95 7.74
C SER A 38 -30.09 36.42 7.72
N ILE A 39 -29.31 35.95 6.74
CA ILE A 39 -27.94 36.40 6.51
C ILE A 39 -27.90 37.87 6.06
N VAL A 40 -28.96 38.31 5.37
CA VAL A 40 -29.11 39.71 4.92
C VAL A 40 -29.29 40.64 6.09
N GLU A 41 -30.22 40.34 7.00
CA GLU A 41 -30.47 41.14 8.20
C GLU A 41 -29.23 41.18 9.09
N LEU A 42 -28.56 40.03 9.30
CA LEU A 42 -27.32 39.95 10.05
C LEU A 42 -26.21 40.82 9.44
N CYS A 43 -26.02 40.79 8.13
CA CYS A 43 -24.92 41.51 7.47
C CYS A 43 -25.20 43.01 7.28
N LEU A 44 -26.44 43.39 6.96
CA LEU A 44 -26.80 44.77 6.63
C LEU A 44 -27.26 45.58 7.84
N GLU A 45 -27.98 44.96 8.77
CA GLU A 45 -28.64 45.64 9.87
C GLU A 45 -28.03 45.31 11.23
N ASP A 46 -27.62 44.05 11.46
CA ASP A 46 -27.05 43.54 12.71
C ASP A 46 -27.80 44.03 13.97
N PRO A 47 -29.14 43.90 14.04
CA PRO A 47 -29.97 44.53 15.08
C PRO A 47 -29.58 44.09 16.50
N ASP A 48 -29.18 42.82 16.64
CA ASP A 48 -28.79 42.21 17.92
C ASP A 48 -27.29 42.31 18.21
N ASN A 49 -26.50 43.02 17.39
CA ASN A 49 -25.03 43.06 17.47
C ASN A 49 -24.37 41.67 17.49
N ARG A 50 -24.93 40.73 16.70
CA ARG A 50 -24.51 39.32 16.63
C ARG A 50 -23.37 39.10 15.66
N LEU A 51 -23.16 39.99 14.68
CA LEU A 51 -22.13 39.84 13.64
C LEU A 51 -20.70 39.76 14.22
N ARG A 52 -20.48 40.16 15.48
CA ARG A 52 -19.20 40.03 16.17
C ARG A 52 -18.98 38.67 16.85
N GLN A 53 -20.03 37.88 17.02
CA GLN A 53 -19.91 36.56 17.67
C GLN A 53 -19.48 35.54 16.62
N THR A 54 -18.50 34.70 16.96
CA THR A 54 -17.80 33.80 16.05
C THR A 54 -18.74 32.90 15.23
N GLN A 55 -19.78 32.35 15.87
CA GLN A 55 -20.77 31.48 15.24
C GLN A 55 -21.64 32.18 14.18
N TYR A 56 -21.71 33.51 14.19
CA TYR A 56 -22.41 34.32 13.18
C TYR A 56 -21.42 34.96 12.19
N ALA A 57 -20.27 35.43 12.70
CA ALA A 57 -19.24 36.07 11.89
C ALA A 57 -18.70 35.14 10.81
N GLN A 58 -18.45 33.87 11.13
CA GLN A 58 -17.85 32.93 10.18
C GLN A 58 -18.77 32.61 8.99
N PRO A 59 -20.03 32.20 9.19
CA PRO A 59 -20.94 32.03 8.06
C PRO A 59 -21.18 33.31 7.26
N ALA A 60 -21.32 34.45 7.93
CA ALA A 60 -21.54 35.73 7.26
C ALA A 60 -20.39 36.11 6.33
N LEU A 61 -19.15 35.90 6.77
CA LEU A 61 -17.96 36.15 5.94
C LEU A 61 -17.85 35.20 4.76
N PHE A 62 -18.02 33.89 4.98
CA PHE A 62 -18.00 32.91 3.88
C PHE A 62 -19.05 33.25 2.82
N VAL A 63 -20.29 33.52 3.23
CA VAL A 63 -21.36 33.87 2.27
C VAL A 63 -20.98 35.11 1.48
N VAL A 64 -20.55 36.19 2.15
CA VAL A 64 -20.20 37.44 1.45
C VAL A 64 -18.98 37.27 0.54
N ASN A 65 -17.96 36.54 0.97
CA ASN A 65 -16.75 36.24 0.19
C ASN A 65 -17.09 35.40 -1.06
N ALA A 66 -17.83 34.30 -0.88
CA ALA A 66 -18.30 33.45 -1.97
C ALA A 66 -19.16 34.21 -2.98
N LEU A 67 -20.12 35.03 -2.52
CA LEU A 67 -20.92 35.87 -3.42
C LEU A 67 -20.09 36.95 -4.13
N THR A 68 -19.07 37.51 -3.46
CA THR A 68 -18.14 38.46 -4.08
C THR A 68 -17.33 37.78 -5.17
N TYR A 69 -16.85 36.55 -4.93
CA TYR A 69 -16.17 35.75 -5.95
C TYR A 69 -17.09 35.48 -7.14
N LEU A 70 -18.31 34.97 -6.91
CA LEU A 70 -19.25 34.70 -7.99
C LEU A 70 -19.62 35.97 -8.79
N ALA A 71 -19.69 37.12 -8.13
CA ALA A 71 -19.99 38.41 -8.75
C ALA A 71 -18.89 38.89 -9.70
N ARG A 72 -17.64 38.51 -9.43
CA ARG A 72 -16.43 39.03 -10.10
C ARG A 72 -15.68 37.97 -10.90
N ALA A 73 -15.94 36.68 -10.71
CA ALA A 73 -15.15 35.59 -11.30
C ALA A 73 -15.03 35.68 -12.83
N ARG A 74 -16.03 36.25 -13.51
CA ARG A 74 -16.00 36.45 -14.98
C ARG A 74 -15.14 37.62 -15.44
N ASP A 75 -14.92 38.60 -14.56
CA ASP A 75 -14.18 39.83 -14.85
C ASP A 75 -12.73 39.77 -14.34
N LEU A 76 -12.38 38.71 -13.61
CA LEU A 76 -11.06 38.48 -13.04
C LEU A 76 -10.21 37.61 -13.97
N PRO A 77 -8.88 37.86 -14.03
CA PRO A 77 -7.97 36.96 -14.71
C PRO A 77 -7.98 35.58 -14.04
N ALA A 78 -7.80 34.53 -14.84
CA ALA A 78 -7.73 33.16 -14.32
C ALA A 78 -6.61 33.05 -13.28
N PRO A 79 -6.92 32.74 -12.00
CA PRO A 79 -5.91 32.76 -10.97
C PRO A 79 -4.99 31.55 -11.05
N LYS A 80 -3.71 31.77 -10.76
CA LYS A 80 -2.73 30.68 -10.63
C LYS A 80 -2.67 30.11 -9.22
N TYR A 81 -3.06 30.92 -8.24
CA TYR A 81 -3.13 30.53 -6.84
C TYR A 81 -4.36 31.15 -6.18
N LEU A 82 -4.87 30.41 -5.20
CA LEU A 82 -5.91 30.86 -4.28
C LEU A 82 -5.34 30.78 -2.87
N ALA A 83 -5.70 31.71 -2.00
CA ALA A 83 -5.36 31.63 -0.59
C ALA A 83 -6.45 32.28 0.25
N GLY A 84 -6.60 31.90 1.49
CA GLY A 84 -7.54 32.58 2.37
C GLY A 84 -7.02 32.60 3.79
N HIS A 85 -7.28 33.70 4.50
CA HIS A 85 -6.78 33.86 5.86
C HIS A 85 -7.78 33.28 6.85
N SER A 86 -7.36 32.28 7.63
CA SER A 86 -8.20 31.53 8.57
C SER A 86 -9.48 31.03 7.88
N LEU A 87 -10.64 31.57 8.25
CA LEU A 87 -11.92 31.28 7.62
C LEU A 87 -11.91 31.44 6.09
N GLY A 88 -11.20 32.44 5.55
CA GLY A 88 -11.15 32.66 4.11
C GLY A 88 -10.59 31.46 3.33
N GLU A 89 -9.87 30.56 3.99
CA GLU A 89 -9.39 29.32 3.36
C GLU A 89 -10.52 28.45 2.81
N TYR A 90 -11.71 28.50 3.45
CA TYR A 90 -12.91 27.81 2.96
C TYR A 90 -13.43 28.43 1.68
N ASP A 91 -13.40 29.77 1.57
CA ASP A 91 -13.76 30.46 0.33
C ASP A 91 -12.77 30.15 -0.80
N ALA A 92 -11.48 30.03 -0.48
CA ALA A 92 -10.45 29.63 -1.43
C ALA A 92 -10.70 28.21 -1.96
N LEU A 93 -11.06 27.27 -1.08
CA LEU A 93 -11.41 25.90 -1.45
C LEU A 93 -12.71 25.81 -2.25
N PHE A 94 -13.73 26.62 -1.90
CA PHE A 94 -14.95 26.76 -2.68
C PHE A 94 -14.66 27.29 -4.09
N ALA A 95 -13.86 28.35 -4.21
CA ALA A 95 -13.45 28.90 -5.49
C ALA A 95 -12.65 27.91 -6.35
N ALA A 96 -11.90 27.00 -5.70
CA ALA A 96 -11.18 25.91 -6.36
C ALA A 96 -12.05 24.69 -6.71
N GLY A 97 -13.34 24.69 -6.36
CA GLY A 97 -14.27 23.60 -6.67
C GLY A 97 -14.18 22.38 -5.74
N CYS A 98 -13.65 22.54 -4.52
CA CYS A 98 -13.49 21.41 -3.59
C CYS A 98 -14.82 20.93 -3.00
N PHE A 99 -15.82 21.82 -2.91
CA PHE A 99 -17.17 21.56 -2.42
C PHE A 99 -18.14 22.63 -2.96
N ASP A 100 -19.45 22.36 -2.89
CA ASP A 100 -20.48 23.31 -3.30
C ASP A 100 -20.81 24.38 -2.24
N PHE A 101 -21.58 25.40 -2.62
CA PHE A 101 -21.89 26.53 -1.74
C PHE A 101 -22.62 26.08 -0.46
N ALA A 102 -23.62 25.20 -0.58
CA ALA A 102 -24.40 24.71 0.55
C ALA A 102 -23.53 23.97 1.58
N THR A 103 -22.66 23.09 1.08
CA THR A 103 -21.67 22.38 1.89
C THR A 103 -20.73 23.36 2.58
N GLY A 104 -20.25 24.37 1.86
CA GLY A 104 -19.42 25.43 2.42
C GLY A 104 -20.09 26.17 3.58
N VAL A 105 -21.36 26.58 3.41
CA VAL A 105 -22.15 27.25 4.46
C VAL A 105 -22.32 26.35 5.69
N ASP A 106 -22.64 25.07 5.51
CA ASP A 106 -22.80 24.15 6.65
C ASP A 106 -21.46 23.93 7.37
N LEU A 107 -20.36 23.76 6.64
CA LEU A 107 -19.02 23.59 7.22
C LEU A 107 -18.62 24.78 8.08
N VAL A 108 -18.75 26.01 7.58
CA VAL A 108 -18.36 27.21 8.34
C VAL A 108 -19.34 27.52 9.49
N ARG A 109 -20.61 27.12 9.37
CA ARG A 109 -21.58 27.15 10.47
C ARG A 109 -21.12 26.22 11.59
N ARG A 110 -20.82 24.97 11.27
CA ARG A 110 -20.32 23.98 12.24
C ARG A 110 -18.99 24.41 12.87
N ARG A 111 -18.05 24.90 12.06
CA ARG A 111 -16.77 25.44 12.54
C ARG A 111 -16.99 26.61 13.51
N GLY A 112 -17.83 27.57 13.13
CA GLY A 112 -18.16 28.73 13.94
C GLY A 112 -18.82 28.36 15.27
N GLU A 113 -19.78 27.43 15.25
CA GLU A 113 -20.43 26.87 16.44
C GLU A 113 -19.40 26.22 17.39
N LEU A 114 -18.56 25.31 16.87
CA LEU A 114 -17.57 24.58 17.67
C LEU A 114 -16.52 25.52 18.27
N MET A 115 -15.98 26.44 17.46
CA MET A 115 -15.00 27.42 17.94
C MET A 115 -15.61 28.40 18.95
N ALA A 116 -16.89 28.75 18.84
CA ALA A 116 -17.56 29.63 19.80
C ALA A 116 -17.83 28.98 21.16
N ARG A 117 -17.86 27.64 21.26
CA ARG A 117 -18.01 26.92 22.54
C ARG A 117 -16.81 27.09 23.45
N ALA A 118 -15.61 27.20 22.85
CA ALA A 118 -14.42 27.51 23.61
C ALA A 118 -14.54 28.95 24.15
N ASN A 119 -14.59 29.08 25.47
CA ASN A 119 -14.75 30.34 26.17
C ASN A 119 -13.59 30.56 27.16
N GLY A 120 -13.48 31.77 27.69
CA GLY A 120 -12.47 32.08 28.71
C GLY A 120 -11.04 32.24 28.18
N GLY A 121 -10.86 32.34 26.85
CA GLY A 121 -9.57 32.65 26.22
C GLY A 121 -9.54 34.08 25.65
N GLY A 122 -8.40 34.48 25.11
CA GLY A 122 -8.23 35.76 24.41
C GLY A 122 -7.06 35.74 23.45
N MET A 123 -6.95 36.78 22.63
CA MET A 123 -5.86 36.94 21.67
C MET A 123 -5.33 38.36 21.68
N ALA A 124 -4.04 38.55 21.36
CA ALA A 124 -3.42 39.86 21.22
C ALA A 124 -2.47 39.87 20.01
N ALA A 125 -2.59 40.89 19.16
CA ALA A 125 -1.64 41.13 18.09
C ALA A 125 -0.40 41.82 18.65
N VAL A 126 0.77 41.31 18.33
CA VAL A 126 2.07 41.93 18.61
C VAL A 126 2.59 42.52 17.32
N VAL A 127 2.90 43.81 17.33
CA VAL A 127 3.33 44.58 16.15
C VAL A 127 4.71 45.17 16.41
N GLY A 128 5.57 45.15 15.39
CA GLY A 128 6.85 45.85 15.37
C GLY A 128 8.08 44.98 15.65
N ILE A 129 7.87 43.73 16.06
CA ILE A 129 8.92 42.71 16.27
C ILE A 129 8.53 41.38 15.63
N ASP A 130 9.51 40.56 15.31
CA ASP A 130 9.31 39.24 14.69
C ASP A 130 8.98 38.13 15.71
N ALA A 131 8.64 36.96 15.19
CA ALA A 131 8.23 35.80 15.99
C ALA A 131 9.34 35.29 16.91
N ASP A 132 10.59 35.35 16.46
CA ASP A 132 11.75 34.89 17.23
C ASP A 132 11.98 35.80 18.44
N ARG A 133 11.89 37.12 18.24
CA ARG A 133 11.97 38.08 19.33
C ARG A 133 10.81 37.94 20.32
N VAL A 134 9.61 37.66 19.83
CA VAL A 134 8.46 37.34 20.70
C VAL A 134 8.73 36.08 21.53
N ALA A 135 9.23 35.00 20.92
CA ALA A 135 9.57 33.77 21.62
C ALA A 135 10.68 33.98 22.67
N GLU A 136 11.69 34.79 22.37
CA GLU A 136 12.76 35.16 23.30
C GLU A 136 12.20 35.90 24.53
N LEU A 137 11.35 36.92 24.31
CA LEU A 137 10.73 37.71 25.39
C LEU A 137 9.80 36.88 26.27
N LEU A 138 9.23 35.81 25.72
CA LEU A 138 8.39 34.84 26.44
C LEU A 138 9.20 33.72 27.12
N GLY A 139 10.54 33.74 27.05
CA GLY A 139 11.41 32.84 27.78
C GLY A 139 11.75 31.53 27.07
N GLY A 140 11.71 31.50 25.72
CA GLY A 140 12.38 30.48 24.91
C GLY A 140 11.96 29.02 25.10
N GLY A 141 10.75 28.76 25.65
CA GLY A 141 10.26 27.40 25.89
C GLY A 141 9.57 27.16 27.24
N ALA A 142 9.44 28.18 28.09
CA ALA A 142 8.58 28.10 29.27
C ALA A 142 7.10 27.96 28.85
N ASP A 143 6.33 27.09 29.51
CA ASP A 143 4.88 26.97 29.29
C ASP A 143 4.17 28.21 29.84
N THR A 144 4.15 29.27 29.02
CA THR A 144 3.54 30.57 29.33
C THR A 144 2.01 30.54 29.27
N GLY A 145 1.43 29.41 28.85
CA GLY A 145 0.00 29.28 28.57
C GLY A 145 -0.46 30.05 27.34
N VAL A 146 0.44 30.64 26.54
CA VAL A 146 0.11 31.32 25.28
C VAL A 146 0.78 30.64 24.10
N ASP A 147 0.03 30.48 23.01
CA ASP A 147 0.50 29.97 21.73
C ASP A 147 0.52 31.10 20.68
N ILE A 148 1.38 30.97 19.67
CA ILE A 148 1.31 31.82 18.47
C ILE A 148 0.17 31.30 17.60
N ALA A 149 -0.86 32.10 17.38
CA ALA A 149 -2.03 31.77 16.56
C ALA A 149 -1.91 32.24 15.11
N ASN A 150 -1.21 33.34 14.86
CA ASN A 150 -1.01 33.84 13.50
C ASN A 150 0.39 34.41 13.33
N LEU A 151 0.98 34.13 12.17
CA LEU A 151 2.16 34.79 11.64
C LEU A 151 1.68 35.63 10.45
N ASN A 152 1.33 36.90 10.66
CA ASN A 152 0.66 37.72 9.64
C ASN A 152 1.63 38.48 8.73
N SER A 153 2.76 38.93 9.28
CA SER A 153 3.87 39.52 8.52
C SER A 153 5.17 39.28 9.29
N ARG A 154 6.31 39.70 8.74
CA ARG A 154 7.61 39.63 9.44
C ARG A 154 7.55 40.22 10.84
N THR A 155 6.82 41.33 11.02
CA THR A 155 6.74 42.05 12.30
C THR A 155 5.32 42.11 12.87
N GLN A 156 4.45 41.15 12.53
CA GLN A 156 3.10 41.06 13.09
C GLN A 156 2.74 39.61 13.38
N VAL A 157 2.63 39.29 14.66
CA VAL A 157 2.20 37.97 15.16
C VAL A 157 0.98 38.12 16.05
N VAL A 158 0.25 37.03 16.26
CA VAL A 158 -0.89 37.01 17.17
C VAL A 158 -0.68 35.93 18.22
N LEU A 159 -0.81 36.30 19.48
CA LEU A 159 -0.78 35.39 20.61
C LEU A 159 -2.19 34.98 21.01
N SER A 160 -2.34 33.78 21.54
CA SER A 160 -3.62 33.16 21.86
C SER A 160 -3.49 32.30 23.11
N GLY A 161 -4.35 32.51 24.10
CA GLY A 161 -4.29 31.78 25.37
C GLY A 161 -5.25 32.36 26.41
N PRO A 162 -5.12 31.96 27.69
CA PRO A 162 -5.92 32.51 28.77
C PRO A 162 -5.65 34.02 28.96
N PRO A 163 -6.64 34.82 29.39
CA PRO A 163 -6.51 36.26 29.56
C PRO A 163 -5.32 36.67 30.44
N GLU A 164 -5.04 35.91 31.50
CA GLU A 164 -3.88 36.11 32.38
C GLU A 164 -2.56 35.82 31.68
N GLY A 165 -2.49 34.77 30.86
CA GLY A 165 -1.31 34.44 30.04
C GLY A 165 -1.04 35.55 29.02
N ILE A 166 -2.08 36.03 28.33
CA ILE A 166 -1.97 37.14 27.37
C ILE A 166 -1.52 38.44 28.05
N ARG A 167 -2.04 38.75 29.24
CA ARG A 167 -1.59 39.93 30.02
C ARG A 167 -0.13 39.81 30.43
N ALA A 168 0.29 38.65 30.93
CA ALA A 168 1.68 38.41 31.33
C ALA A 168 2.62 38.50 30.12
N ALA A 169 2.26 37.87 29.00
CA ALA A 169 2.98 37.94 27.74
C ALA A 169 3.11 39.38 27.24
N THR A 170 2.03 40.16 27.29
CA THR A 170 2.02 41.57 26.88
C THR A 170 3.02 42.40 27.70
N ILE A 171 3.04 42.25 29.03
CA ILE A 171 3.96 42.96 29.93
C ILE A 171 5.42 42.63 29.59
N LEU A 172 5.72 41.37 29.27
CA LEU A 172 7.08 40.94 28.91
C LEU A 172 7.49 41.51 27.55
N ILE A 173 6.58 41.45 26.58
CA ILE A 173 6.84 41.87 25.20
C ILE A 173 7.01 43.39 25.10
N GLU A 174 6.19 44.17 25.79
CA GLU A 174 6.26 45.64 25.79
C GLU A 174 7.50 46.21 26.51
N ARG A 175 8.36 45.35 27.07
CA ARG A 175 9.72 45.76 27.50
C ARG A 175 10.59 46.09 26.30
N ASP A 176 10.30 45.52 25.14
CA ASP A 176 10.92 45.89 23.88
C ASP A 176 10.26 47.16 23.34
N LYS A 177 11.05 48.22 23.16
CA LYS A 177 10.55 49.52 22.70
C LYS A 177 10.01 49.50 21.27
N ALA A 178 10.37 48.48 20.48
CA ALA A 178 9.86 48.30 19.12
C ALA A 178 8.50 47.57 19.11
N ALA A 179 8.13 46.89 20.21
CA ALA A 179 6.93 46.08 20.28
C ALA A 179 5.71 46.87 20.76
N ARG A 180 4.56 46.60 20.15
CA ARG A 180 3.25 47.07 20.60
C ARG A 180 2.25 45.92 20.63
N CYS A 181 1.60 45.71 21.77
CA CYS A 181 0.55 44.71 21.91
C CYS A 181 -0.83 45.36 21.75
N VAL A 182 -1.70 44.73 20.96
CA VAL A 182 -3.07 45.18 20.70
C VAL A 182 -4.02 44.03 21.00
N PRO A 183 -4.83 44.11 22.08
CA PRO A 183 -5.85 43.11 22.36
C PRO A 183 -6.85 42.98 21.21
N LEU A 184 -7.12 41.74 20.80
CA LEU A 184 -8.11 41.43 19.78
C LEU A 184 -9.47 41.18 20.43
N LYS A 185 -10.53 41.67 19.79
CA LYS A 185 -11.92 41.54 20.28
C LYS A 185 -12.48 40.16 19.96
N VAL A 186 -11.95 39.13 20.63
CA VAL A 186 -12.37 37.73 20.53
C VAL A 186 -12.53 37.13 21.93
N SER A 187 -13.38 36.12 22.06
CA SER A 187 -13.75 35.50 23.35
C SER A 187 -13.02 34.18 23.63
N ALA A 188 -12.12 33.76 22.74
CA ALA A 188 -11.49 32.46 22.77
C ALA A 188 -10.06 32.51 22.24
N ALA A 189 -9.27 31.51 22.63
CA ALA A 189 -7.90 31.34 22.18
C ALA A 189 -7.87 30.53 20.86
N PHE A 190 -8.25 31.14 19.72
CA PHE A 190 -8.26 30.45 18.43
C PHE A 190 -6.87 30.05 17.94
N HIS A 191 -6.80 29.03 17.06
CA HIS A 191 -5.56 28.57 16.43
C HIS A 191 -4.47 28.15 17.43
N SER A 192 -4.90 27.60 18.57
CA SER A 192 -4.03 27.21 19.69
C SER A 192 -4.40 25.83 20.23
N ARG A 193 -3.61 25.34 21.18
CA ARG A 193 -3.89 24.09 21.92
C ARG A 193 -5.28 24.06 22.57
N TYR A 194 -5.83 25.24 22.92
CA TYR A 194 -7.14 25.35 23.56
C TYR A 194 -8.31 25.02 22.62
N MET A 195 -8.06 24.87 21.31
CA MET A 195 -9.07 24.46 20.33
C MET A 195 -9.01 22.95 20.00
N ALA A 196 -8.24 22.14 20.73
CA ALA A 196 -8.06 20.73 20.42
C ALA A 196 -9.38 19.93 20.39
N GLU A 197 -10.29 20.19 21.33
CA GLU A 197 -11.61 19.56 21.38
C GLU A 197 -12.49 19.96 20.17
N ALA A 198 -12.57 21.26 19.89
CA ALA A 198 -13.30 21.77 18.73
C ALA A 198 -12.74 21.23 17.41
N ALA A 199 -11.42 21.05 17.30
CA ALA A 199 -10.77 20.45 16.13
C ALA A 199 -11.12 18.97 15.96
N ALA A 200 -11.17 18.20 17.06
CA ALA A 200 -11.55 16.79 17.03
C ALA A 200 -13.02 16.61 16.62
N GLU A 201 -13.95 17.36 17.23
CA GLU A 201 -15.36 17.34 16.83
C GLU A 201 -15.54 17.76 15.37
N PHE A 202 -14.79 18.76 14.91
CA PHE A 202 -14.89 19.22 13.53
C PHE A 202 -14.32 18.19 12.53
N ALA A 203 -13.30 17.42 12.92
CA ALA A 203 -12.78 16.33 12.10
C ALA A 203 -13.86 15.27 11.79
N GLU A 204 -14.76 14.99 12.74
CA GLU A 204 -15.90 14.10 12.52
C GLU A 204 -16.93 14.66 11.52
N VAL A 205 -17.13 15.98 11.53
CA VAL A 205 -17.98 16.68 10.55
C VAL A 205 -17.34 16.58 9.16
N LEU A 206 -16.05 16.89 9.06
CA LEU A 206 -15.29 16.85 7.81
C LEU A 206 -15.23 15.44 7.22
N GLY A 207 -15.14 14.40 8.06
CA GLY A 207 -15.13 12.99 7.63
C GLY A 207 -16.43 12.53 6.96
N LYS A 208 -17.52 13.31 7.06
CA LYS A 208 -18.81 13.04 6.39
C LYS A 208 -18.94 13.76 5.05
N VAL A 209 -18.00 14.66 4.72
CA VAL A 209 -18.02 15.43 3.48
C VAL A 209 -17.06 14.81 2.48
N THR A 210 -17.51 14.65 1.24
CA THR A 210 -16.64 14.26 0.13
C THR A 210 -16.04 15.51 -0.49
N PHE A 211 -14.72 15.67 -0.34
CA PHE A 211 -13.98 16.76 -0.96
C PHE A 211 -13.46 16.35 -2.33
N THR A 212 -13.53 17.26 -3.29
CA THR A 212 -12.76 17.17 -4.54
C THR A 212 -11.42 17.88 -4.34
N ASP A 213 -10.38 17.45 -5.05
CA ASP A 213 -9.09 18.13 -5.02
C ASP A 213 -9.18 19.54 -5.66
N PRO A 214 -8.41 20.54 -5.17
CA PRO A 214 -8.48 21.89 -5.70
C PRO A 214 -8.08 21.94 -7.19
N SER A 215 -8.97 22.48 -8.04
CA SER A 215 -8.68 22.68 -9.48
C SER A 215 -7.68 23.81 -9.74
N VAL A 216 -7.50 24.71 -8.77
CA VAL A 216 -6.45 25.74 -8.73
C VAL A 216 -5.71 25.58 -7.41
N PRO A 217 -4.36 25.65 -7.37
CA PRO A 217 -3.60 25.52 -6.13
C PRO A 217 -4.07 26.48 -5.02
N VAL A 218 -4.58 25.91 -3.93
CA VAL A 218 -4.98 26.66 -2.71
C VAL A 218 -3.85 26.57 -1.69
N ILE A 219 -3.36 27.70 -1.15
CA ILE A 219 -2.31 27.70 -0.12
C ILE A 219 -2.92 27.44 1.26
N ALA A 220 -2.54 26.33 1.88
CA ALA A 220 -3.07 25.92 3.18
C ALA A 220 -2.48 26.74 4.33
N ASN A 221 -3.29 27.13 5.32
CA ASN A 221 -2.82 27.98 6.43
C ASN A 221 -1.82 27.30 7.36
N VAL A 222 -1.98 25.99 7.56
CA VAL A 222 -1.16 25.19 8.49
C VAL A 222 0.25 24.97 7.96
N THR A 223 0.39 24.82 6.64
CA THR A 223 1.65 24.44 6.00
C THR A 223 2.29 25.59 5.22
N ALA A 224 1.53 26.65 4.92
CA ALA A 224 1.92 27.71 3.98
C ALA A 224 2.34 27.17 2.60
N ARG A 225 1.75 26.04 2.17
CA ARG A 225 2.01 25.37 0.89
C ARG A 225 0.69 24.97 0.22
N PRO A 226 0.66 24.73 -1.10
CA PRO A 226 -0.52 24.21 -1.77
C PRO A 226 -1.05 22.93 -1.11
N TYR A 227 -2.38 22.80 -1.01
CA TYR A 227 -3.04 21.54 -0.70
C TYR A 227 -2.59 20.43 -1.66
N ARG A 228 -2.38 19.22 -1.14
CA ARG A 228 -2.14 18.02 -1.95
C ARG A 228 -3.41 17.19 -2.07
N PRO A 229 -3.47 16.29 -3.06
CA PRO A 229 -4.62 15.40 -3.23
C PRO A 229 -5.02 14.69 -1.94
N GLY A 230 -6.30 14.76 -1.59
CA GLY A 230 -6.87 14.12 -0.39
C GLY A 230 -6.57 14.78 0.97
N GLU A 231 -5.80 15.87 1.02
CA GLU A 231 -5.43 16.52 2.30
C GLU A 231 -6.47 17.52 2.82
N VAL A 232 -7.50 17.88 2.04
CA VAL A 232 -8.46 18.97 2.34
C VAL A 232 -9.09 18.83 3.73
N GLY A 233 -9.75 17.69 4.00
CA GLY A 233 -10.39 17.45 5.29
C GLY A 233 -9.40 17.43 6.45
N THR A 234 -8.24 16.80 6.28
CA THR A 234 -7.23 16.69 7.35
C THR A 234 -6.66 18.05 7.74
N LEU A 235 -6.28 18.89 6.77
CA LEU A 235 -5.69 20.19 7.07
C LEU A 235 -6.72 21.19 7.58
N LEU A 236 -7.99 21.14 7.15
CA LEU A 236 -9.06 21.96 7.73
C LEU A 236 -9.34 21.62 9.19
N ALA A 237 -9.25 20.35 9.59
CA ALA A 237 -9.37 19.95 11.00
C ALA A 237 -8.22 20.51 11.84
N GLU A 238 -6.98 20.33 11.36
CA GLU A 238 -5.78 20.84 12.04
C GLU A 238 -5.75 22.38 12.09
N GLN A 239 -6.28 23.06 11.07
CA GLN A 239 -6.33 24.53 10.97
C GLN A 239 -6.94 25.18 12.21
N ILE A 240 -7.94 24.56 12.84
CA ILE A 240 -8.62 25.10 14.02
C ILE A 240 -7.67 25.26 15.23
N ARG A 241 -6.70 24.36 15.38
CA ARG A 241 -5.79 24.28 16.55
C ARG A 241 -4.33 24.57 16.24
N LYS A 242 -4.01 24.91 15.00
CA LYS A 242 -2.66 25.22 14.51
C LYS A 242 -2.56 26.67 14.05
N PRO A 243 -1.35 27.27 14.07
CA PRO A 243 -1.16 28.66 13.66
C PRO A 243 -1.50 28.87 12.19
N VAL A 244 -2.04 30.06 11.86
CA VAL A 244 -2.18 30.55 10.49
C VAL A 244 -0.86 31.17 10.03
N ARG A 245 -0.15 30.50 9.14
CA ARG A 245 1.19 30.88 8.66
C ARG A 245 1.11 31.83 7.45
N TRP A 246 0.40 32.95 7.60
CA TRP A 246 0.08 33.85 6.49
C TRP A 246 1.30 34.53 5.86
N ALA A 247 2.24 35.02 6.66
CA ALA A 247 3.47 35.65 6.17
C ALA A 247 4.27 34.70 5.27
N GLU A 248 4.32 33.43 5.64
CA GLU A 248 4.97 32.37 4.86
C GLU A 248 4.17 32.01 3.61
N SER A 249 2.82 32.01 3.69
CA SER A 249 1.97 31.84 2.51
C SER A 249 2.20 32.96 1.49
N MET A 250 2.31 34.22 1.93
CA MET A 250 2.61 35.35 1.05
C MET A 250 4.02 35.25 0.48
N ARG A 251 5.01 34.87 1.30
CA ARG A 251 6.38 34.63 0.83
C ARG A 251 6.42 33.54 -0.26
N TYR A 252 5.71 32.43 -0.06
CA TYR A 252 5.59 31.38 -1.06
C TYR A 252 5.02 31.91 -2.37
N LEU A 253 3.94 32.70 -2.32
CA LEU A 253 3.34 33.29 -3.54
C LEU A 253 4.32 34.22 -4.27
N ILE A 254 5.04 35.09 -3.54
CA ILE A 254 6.06 35.99 -4.10
C ILE A 254 7.18 35.18 -4.77
N ASP A 255 7.70 34.16 -4.08
CA ASP A 255 8.77 33.28 -4.60
C ASP A 255 8.35 32.49 -5.85
N HIS A 256 7.05 32.30 -6.06
CA HIS A 256 6.49 31.60 -7.22
C HIS A 256 5.90 32.56 -8.28
N GLY A 257 6.33 33.83 -8.28
CA GLY A 257 6.03 34.78 -9.35
C GLY A 257 4.65 35.44 -9.29
N VAL A 258 3.99 35.39 -8.13
CA VAL A 258 2.81 36.24 -7.87
C VAL A 258 3.29 37.66 -7.60
N GLU A 259 2.77 38.60 -8.37
CA GLU A 259 3.14 40.02 -8.33
C GLU A 259 2.03 40.85 -7.69
N GLU A 260 0.78 40.37 -7.83
CA GLU A 260 -0.41 41.05 -7.35
C GLU A 260 -1.40 40.06 -6.74
N ILE A 261 -2.16 40.53 -5.75
CA ILE A 261 -3.28 39.80 -5.18
C ILE A 261 -4.58 40.57 -5.39
N GLU A 262 -5.67 39.85 -5.57
CA GLU A 262 -7.01 40.40 -5.53
C GLU A 262 -7.74 39.91 -4.27
N GLU A 263 -8.01 40.82 -3.33
CA GLU A 263 -8.77 40.50 -2.11
C GLU A 263 -10.28 40.49 -2.40
N LEU A 264 -10.90 39.33 -2.25
CA LEU A 264 -12.32 39.10 -2.53
C LEU A 264 -13.10 38.94 -1.22
N GLY A 265 -13.71 40.05 -0.77
CA GLY A 265 -14.51 40.07 0.45
C GLY A 265 -14.61 41.47 1.05
N PRO A 266 -15.19 41.62 2.25
CA PRO A 266 -15.24 42.90 2.92
C PRO A 266 -13.86 43.23 3.50
N GLY A 267 -13.43 44.50 3.35
CA GLY A 267 -12.20 44.99 3.97
C GLY A 267 -11.06 45.17 2.96
N ARG A 268 -9.86 45.42 3.48
CA ARG A 268 -8.60 45.55 2.72
C ARG A 268 -7.41 45.04 3.55
N VAL A 269 -7.67 44.08 4.45
CA VAL A 269 -6.67 43.65 5.44
C VAL A 269 -5.59 42.85 4.73
N LEU A 270 -5.97 41.95 3.82
CA LEU A 270 -5.01 41.12 3.10
C LEU A 270 -4.19 41.93 2.10
N ALA A 271 -4.78 42.95 1.46
CA ALA A 271 -4.05 43.92 0.65
C ALA A 271 -2.96 44.65 1.46
N GLY A 272 -3.26 45.01 2.71
CA GLY A 272 -2.28 45.57 3.64
C GLY A 272 -1.16 44.58 3.99
N LEU A 273 -1.51 43.32 4.29
CA LEU A 273 -0.54 42.28 4.62
C LEU A 273 0.33 41.89 3.41
N TRP A 274 -0.24 41.88 2.20
CA TRP A 274 0.52 41.69 0.96
C TRP A 274 1.52 42.81 0.73
N LYS A 275 1.09 44.06 0.87
CA LYS A 275 2.00 45.20 0.77
C LYS A 275 3.17 45.04 1.75
N SER A 276 2.88 44.67 3.00
CA SER A 276 3.93 44.40 4.00
C SER A 276 4.85 43.26 3.57
N ALA A 277 4.33 42.15 3.05
CA ALA A 277 5.11 41.01 2.59
C ALA A 277 6.00 41.34 1.38
N VAL A 278 5.59 42.29 0.54
CA VAL A 278 6.40 42.76 -0.60
C VAL A 278 7.45 43.79 -0.16
N THR A 279 7.12 44.71 0.75
CA THR A 279 8.03 45.78 1.18
C THR A 279 9.04 45.37 2.24
N ASP A 280 8.64 44.45 3.12
CA ASP A 280 9.47 43.86 4.16
C ASP A 280 9.24 42.35 4.14
N PRO A 281 9.74 41.67 3.08
CA PRO A 281 9.57 40.24 2.96
C PRO A 281 10.23 39.55 4.16
N LEU A 282 9.64 38.41 4.56
CA LEU A 282 10.42 37.45 5.33
C LEU A 282 11.75 37.24 4.60
N PRO A 283 12.88 37.17 5.34
CA PRO A 283 14.16 36.85 4.73
C PRO A 283 13.94 35.72 3.74
N ALA A 284 14.53 35.84 2.54
CA ALA A 284 14.70 34.64 1.74
C ALA A 284 15.29 33.64 2.71
N ALA A 285 14.63 32.50 2.89
CA ALA A 285 15.24 31.44 3.65
C ALA A 285 16.67 31.37 3.11
N GLU A 286 17.68 31.52 3.98
CA GLU A 286 19.00 31.01 3.62
C GLU A 286 18.75 29.64 3.00
N ALA A 287 19.63 29.17 2.11
CA ALA A 287 19.69 27.73 1.89
C ALA A 287 20.16 27.08 3.20
N VAL A 288 19.34 27.18 4.25
CA VAL A 288 19.24 26.30 5.38
C VAL A 288 18.84 25.01 4.72
N GLU A 289 19.85 24.15 4.55
CA GLU A 289 19.60 22.73 4.48
C GLU A 289 18.56 22.42 5.57
N PRO A 290 17.38 21.92 5.20
CA PRO A 290 16.28 21.79 6.14
C PRO A 290 16.73 20.93 7.33
N GLU A 291 16.68 21.47 8.55
CA GLU A 291 16.69 20.60 9.74
C GLU A 291 15.49 19.64 9.63
N PRO A 292 15.67 18.37 10.03
CA PRO A 292 14.94 17.24 9.48
C PRO A 292 13.47 17.24 9.93
N VAL A 293 12.62 17.96 9.19
CA VAL A 293 11.39 17.34 8.72
C VAL A 293 11.88 16.13 7.92
N ALA A 294 11.60 14.92 8.42
CA ALA A 294 12.01 13.67 7.79
C ALA A 294 11.96 13.83 6.27
N PRO A 295 13.08 13.55 5.57
CA PRO A 295 13.27 13.98 4.19
C PRO A 295 12.02 13.64 3.39
N ARG A 296 11.39 14.65 2.79
CA ARG A 296 10.57 14.39 1.61
C ARG A 296 11.55 13.85 0.61
N ALA A 297 11.52 12.52 0.44
CA ALA A 297 12.44 11.88 -0.45
C ALA A 297 12.40 12.59 -1.80
N SER A 298 13.57 13.05 -2.20
CA SER A 298 13.97 13.14 -3.59
C SER A 298 13.43 11.91 -4.32
N GLY A 299 12.35 12.07 -5.07
CA GLY A 299 11.66 10.93 -5.69
C GLY A 299 10.96 10.02 -4.69
N LEU A 300 9.95 9.30 -5.17
CA LEU A 300 9.42 8.14 -4.47
C LEU A 300 10.60 7.15 -4.26
N ARG A 301 10.83 6.63 -3.05
CA ARG A 301 11.87 5.61 -2.84
C ARG A 301 11.29 4.22 -2.93
N ALA A 302 12.13 3.25 -3.26
CA ALA A 302 11.79 1.83 -3.23
C ALA A 302 11.24 1.39 -1.86
N GLU A 303 11.76 1.95 -0.76
CA GLU A 303 11.32 1.65 0.62
C GLU A 303 9.95 2.26 0.96
N ASP A 304 9.46 3.22 0.17
CA ASP A 304 8.16 3.85 0.38
C ASP A 304 7.04 3.05 -0.30
N LEU A 305 7.38 2.13 -1.21
CA LEU A 305 6.45 1.30 -1.97
C LEU A 305 5.84 0.15 -1.14
N GLY A 306 4.53 -0.01 -1.27
CA GLY A 306 3.76 -1.04 -0.57
C GLY A 306 3.60 -0.77 0.94
N SER A 307 3.10 -1.76 1.67
CA SER A 307 2.72 -1.65 3.08
C SER A 307 3.92 -1.58 4.02
N ALA A 308 4.03 -0.46 4.76
CA ALA A 308 5.01 -0.31 5.84
C ALA A 308 4.80 -1.30 6.99
N GLU A 309 3.53 -1.66 7.26
CA GLU A 309 3.18 -2.67 8.26
C GLU A 309 3.71 -4.05 7.86
N PHE A 310 3.56 -4.42 6.58
CA PHE A 310 4.12 -5.66 6.04
C PHE A 310 5.65 -5.70 6.17
N ARG A 311 6.34 -4.61 5.78
CA ARG A 311 7.79 -4.49 5.93
C ARG A 311 8.24 -4.67 7.38
N ARG A 312 7.56 -4.04 8.33
CA ARG A 312 7.83 -4.16 9.76
C ARG A 312 7.61 -5.58 10.28
N ASP A 313 6.50 -6.21 9.92
CA ASP A 313 6.12 -7.56 10.41
C ASP A 313 7.05 -8.67 9.92
N TYR A 314 7.55 -8.54 8.69
CA TYR A 314 8.51 -9.47 8.09
C TYR A 314 9.97 -9.05 8.33
N GLY A 315 10.18 -7.84 8.87
CA GLY A 315 11.49 -7.27 9.12
C GLY A 315 12.28 -6.92 7.86
N ILE A 316 11.63 -6.65 6.73
CA ILE A 316 12.26 -6.50 5.41
C ILE A 316 12.32 -5.04 4.93
N ARG A 317 13.30 -4.71 4.08
CA ARG A 317 13.53 -3.36 3.54
C ARG A 317 12.52 -2.95 2.47
N TYR A 318 12.13 -3.87 1.60
CA TYR A 318 11.15 -3.66 0.55
C TYR A 318 9.91 -4.51 0.81
N ALA A 319 8.73 -4.05 0.39
CA ALA A 319 7.51 -4.86 0.36
C ALA A 319 7.59 -5.86 -0.80
N TYR A 320 8.60 -6.71 -0.77
CA TYR A 320 9.03 -7.59 -1.85
C TYR A 320 9.43 -8.95 -1.26
N LEU A 321 8.99 -10.02 -1.90
CA LEU A 321 9.36 -11.39 -1.57
C LEU A 321 9.86 -12.17 -2.79
N ALA A 322 10.81 -13.07 -2.58
CA ALA A 322 11.07 -14.15 -3.53
C ALA A 322 10.20 -15.37 -3.17
N GLY A 323 9.24 -15.70 -4.05
CA GLY A 323 8.36 -16.85 -3.88
C GLY A 323 9.09 -18.17 -4.04
N ALA A 324 8.54 -19.25 -3.48
CA ALA A 324 9.18 -20.54 -3.57
C ALA A 324 9.14 -21.13 -4.97
N MET A 325 10.16 -21.91 -5.30
CA MET A 325 10.26 -22.69 -6.52
C MET A 325 10.64 -24.11 -6.14
N PHE A 326 9.79 -25.08 -6.50
CA PHE A 326 9.83 -26.47 -6.04
C PHE A 326 11.21 -27.15 -6.16
N ARG A 327 11.41 -28.23 -5.40
CA ARG A 327 12.62 -29.06 -5.39
C ARG A 327 13.90 -28.29 -5.09
N GLY A 328 13.81 -27.25 -4.26
CA GLY A 328 14.96 -26.43 -3.88
C GLY A 328 15.49 -25.55 -5.01
N ILE A 329 14.72 -25.31 -6.08
CA ILE A 329 15.08 -24.28 -7.08
C ILE A 329 15.14 -22.91 -6.40
N ALA A 330 14.19 -22.61 -5.50
CA ALA A 330 14.39 -21.60 -4.47
C ALA A 330 15.27 -22.23 -3.38
N SER A 331 16.57 -22.14 -3.59
CA SER A 331 17.60 -22.84 -2.82
C SER A 331 17.85 -22.21 -1.46
N THR A 332 18.66 -22.88 -0.62
CA THR A 332 19.20 -22.29 0.61
C THR A 332 20.01 -21.03 0.30
N ASP A 333 20.83 -21.03 -0.75
CA ASP A 333 21.68 -19.89 -1.13
C ASP A 333 20.84 -18.67 -1.50
N LEU A 334 19.73 -18.88 -2.23
CA LEU A 334 18.79 -17.83 -2.61
C LEU A 334 18.16 -17.20 -1.37
N VAL A 335 17.65 -18.04 -0.46
CA VAL A 335 17.00 -17.58 0.77
C VAL A 335 17.99 -16.87 1.70
N ILE A 336 19.21 -17.40 1.85
CA ILE A 336 20.27 -16.79 2.64
C ILE A 336 20.68 -15.43 2.06
N ARG A 337 20.84 -15.34 0.73
CA ARG A 337 21.18 -14.10 0.05
C ARG A 337 20.11 -13.03 0.27
N MET A 338 18.83 -13.38 0.08
CA MET A 338 17.71 -12.48 0.36
C MET A 338 17.71 -12.02 1.83
N GLY A 339 17.85 -12.96 2.77
CA GLY A 339 17.86 -12.68 4.21
C GLY A 339 18.99 -11.75 4.64
N ARG A 340 20.21 -11.94 4.10
CA ARG A 340 21.37 -11.07 4.35
C ARG A 340 21.20 -9.67 3.77
N ALA A 341 20.51 -9.56 2.64
CA ALA A 341 20.15 -8.29 2.04
C ALA A 341 18.96 -7.58 2.73
N GLY A 342 18.51 -8.05 3.90
CA GLY A 342 17.36 -7.48 4.59
C GLY A 342 16.04 -7.66 3.83
N LEU A 343 15.95 -8.67 2.97
CA LEU A 343 14.75 -9.11 2.28
C LEU A 343 14.37 -10.52 2.78
N MET A 344 13.38 -11.14 2.16
CA MET A 344 12.99 -12.51 2.49
C MET A 344 12.64 -13.31 1.24
N GLY A 345 13.06 -14.58 1.24
CA GLY A 345 12.63 -15.57 0.26
C GLY A 345 12.07 -16.80 0.95
N PHE A 346 11.26 -17.58 0.21
CA PHE A 346 10.72 -18.85 0.68
C PHE A 346 11.46 -20.03 0.06
N PHE A 347 11.97 -20.94 0.90
CA PHE A 347 12.64 -22.14 0.42
C PHE A 347 11.67 -23.09 -0.29
N GLY A 348 12.12 -23.64 -1.42
CA GLY A 348 11.37 -24.55 -2.29
C GLY A 348 11.20 -25.97 -1.77
N ALA A 349 10.49 -26.16 -0.65
CA ALA A 349 10.33 -27.48 -0.02
C ALA A 349 9.52 -28.50 -0.86
N GLY A 350 8.63 -28.03 -1.74
CA GLY A 350 7.76 -28.90 -2.54
C GLY A 350 8.52 -29.97 -3.33
N GLY A 351 8.18 -31.25 -3.11
CA GLY A 351 8.81 -32.39 -3.80
C GLY A 351 10.15 -32.87 -3.23
N LEU A 352 10.61 -32.31 -2.10
CA LEU A 352 11.77 -32.80 -1.36
C LEU A 352 11.37 -33.81 -0.26
N SER A 353 12.33 -34.58 0.25
CA SER A 353 12.12 -35.44 1.42
C SER A 353 12.17 -34.63 2.72
N LEU A 354 11.62 -35.16 3.81
CA LEU A 354 11.70 -34.52 5.13
C LEU A 354 13.14 -34.24 5.57
N ALA A 355 14.06 -35.18 5.32
CA ALA A 355 15.48 -35.00 5.64
C ALA A 355 16.09 -33.82 4.86
N ALA A 356 15.81 -33.70 3.56
CA ALA A 356 16.30 -32.58 2.76
C ALA A 356 15.70 -31.23 3.19
N VAL A 357 14.43 -31.22 3.63
CA VAL A 357 13.80 -30.02 4.20
C VAL A 357 14.45 -29.65 5.55
N GLU A 358 14.75 -30.62 6.39
CA GLU A 358 15.43 -30.42 7.68
C GLU A 358 16.85 -29.88 7.52
N ASP A 359 17.62 -30.44 6.57
CA ASP A 359 18.95 -29.97 6.22
C ASP A 359 18.91 -28.52 5.72
N ALA A 360 17.91 -28.18 4.89
CA ALA A 360 17.72 -26.82 4.40
C ALA A 360 17.42 -25.83 5.53
N ILE A 361 16.52 -26.18 6.47
CA ILE A 361 16.21 -25.34 7.64
C ILE A 361 17.48 -25.11 8.47
N THR A 362 18.22 -26.18 8.74
CA THR A 362 19.45 -26.12 9.55
C THR A 362 20.49 -25.22 8.90
N THR A 363 20.68 -25.36 7.59
CA THR A 363 21.61 -24.56 6.79
C THR A 363 21.23 -23.07 6.81
N ILE A 364 19.96 -22.75 6.57
CA ILE A 364 19.47 -21.36 6.55
C ILE A 364 19.62 -20.72 7.94
N LYS A 365 19.23 -21.44 9.01
CA LYS A 365 19.35 -20.95 10.39
C LYS A 365 20.80 -20.75 10.82
N ALA A 366 21.70 -21.64 10.42
CA ALA A 366 23.12 -21.47 10.69
C ALA A 366 23.69 -20.20 10.04
N ALA A 367 23.18 -19.83 8.85
CA ALA A 367 23.66 -18.68 8.09
C ALA A 367 23.01 -17.33 8.48
N LEU A 368 21.75 -17.33 8.94
CA LEU A 368 20.97 -16.12 9.25
C LEU A 368 20.70 -15.92 10.74
N GLY A 369 21.00 -16.91 11.57
CA GLY A 369 20.66 -16.94 13.00
C GLY A 369 19.21 -17.38 13.27
N PRO A 370 18.85 -17.58 14.56
CA PRO A 370 17.53 -18.03 14.97
C PRO A 370 16.41 -17.05 14.60
N ASP A 371 16.74 -15.76 14.53
CA ASP A 371 15.81 -14.70 14.15
C ASP A 371 15.89 -14.31 12.66
N GLY A 372 16.55 -15.12 11.85
CA GLY A 372 16.79 -14.86 10.43
C GLY A 372 15.50 -14.60 9.62
N ARG A 373 15.63 -13.77 8.58
CA ARG A 373 14.54 -13.44 7.64
C ARG A 373 14.44 -14.52 6.56
N TYR A 374 13.70 -15.57 6.86
CA TYR A 374 13.42 -16.62 5.89
C TYR A 374 12.03 -17.20 6.10
N GLY A 375 11.49 -17.77 5.03
CA GLY A 375 10.29 -18.60 5.10
C GLY A 375 10.52 -19.95 4.44
N MET A 376 9.61 -20.88 4.72
CA MET A 376 9.59 -22.20 4.11
C MET A 376 8.28 -22.36 3.34
N ASN A 377 8.32 -22.99 2.17
CA ASN A 377 7.10 -23.34 1.46
C ASN A 377 6.39 -24.51 2.17
N LEU A 378 5.06 -24.44 2.29
CA LEU A 378 4.21 -25.59 2.60
C LEU A 378 3.32 -25.82 1.38
N LEU A 379 3.69 -26.82 0.57
CA LEU A 379 2.90 -27.20 -0.61
C LEU A 379 1.84 -28.21 -0.19
N HIS A 380 0.58 -27.90 -0.45
CA HIS A 380 -0.52 -28.82 -0.22
C HIS A 380 -0.40 -30.06 -1.12
N SER A 381 -0.66 -31.24 -0.54
CA SER A 381 -0.69 -32.51 -1.26
C SER A 381 -2.03 -33.20 -1.01
N LEU A 382 -2.84 -33.35 -2.07
CA LEU A 382 -4.14 -34.03 -1.99
C LEU A 382 -3.97 -35.54 -1.72
N ASP A 383 -2.93 -36.14 -2.28
CA ASP A 383 -2.70 -37.59 -2.22
C ASP A 383 -1.95 -38.03 -0.97
N ASP A 384 -1.32 -37.09 -0.24
CA ASP A 384 -0.57 -37.38 0.98
C ASP A 384 -0.70 -36.28 2.05
N PRO A 385 -1.87 -36.20 2.73
CA PRO A 385 -2.05 -35.27 3.84
C PRO A 385 -1.13 -35.55 5.04
N GLY A 386 -0.65 -36.79 5.19
CA GLY A 386 0.27 -37.16 6.28
C GLY A 386 1.65 -36.51 6.12
N PHE A 387 2.07 -36.30 4.88
CA PHE A 387 3.31 -35.58 4.59
C PHE A 387 3.22 -34.10 5.00
N GLU A 388 2.10 -33.42 4.71
CA GLU A 388 1.89 -32.02 5.10
C GLU A 388 2.02 -31.84 6.63
N GLU A 389 1.38 -32.73 7.40
CA GLU A 389 1.49 -32.74 8.86
C GLU A 389 2.94 -32.97 9.33
N SER A 390 3.66 -33.88 8.68
CA SER A 390 5.06 -34.19 9.02
C SER A 390 6.00 -33.00 8.76
N VAL A 391 5.74 -32.24 7.70
CA VAL A 391 6.48 -31.00 7.39
C VAL A 391 6.16 -29.92 8.44
N VAL A 392 4.90 -29.75 8.83
CA VAL A 392 4.52 -28.80 9.89
C VAL A 392 5.17 -29.18 11.22
N GLU A 393 5.17 -30.45 11.60
CA GLU A 393 5.85 -30.93 12.81
C GLU A 393 7.35 -30.56 12.79
N LEU A 394 8.00 -30.75 11.65
CA LEU A 394 9.39 -30.36 11.45
C LEU A 394 9.58 -28.83 11.57
N TYR A 395 8.70 -28.04 10.98
CA TYR A 395 8.75 -26.57 11.06
C TYR A 395 8.61 -26.06 12.48
N LEU A 396 7.67 -26.62 13.25
CA LEU A 396 7.46 -26.26 14.66
C LEU A 396 8.67 -26.66 15.52
N ARG A 397 9.21 -27.87 15.32
CA ARG A 397 10.42 -28.34 16.04
C ARG A 397 11.61 -27.42 15.82
N HIS A 398 11.78 -26.90 14.61
CA HIS A 398 12.87 -25.99 14.27
C HIS A 398 12.53 -24.51 14.46
N GLY A 399 11.35 -24.16 14.97
CA GLY A 399 10.97 -22.77 15.21
C GLY A 399 10.85 -21.93 13.93
N VAL A 400 10.45 -22.54 12.80
CA VAL A 400 10.17 -21.81 11.56
C VAL A 400 8.98 -20.87 11.79
N ARG A 401 9.19 -19.57 11.60
CA ARG A 401 8.17 -18.54 11.87
C ARG A 401 7.28 -18.23 10.68
N PHE A 402 7.78 -18.33 9.46
CA PHE A 402 7.08 -17.91 8.25
C PHE A 402 6.89 -19.10 7.31
N THR A 403 5.66 -19.31 6.85
CA THR A 403 5.37 -20.29 5.79
C THR A 403 4.61 -19.65 4.63
N GLU A 404 4.99 -20.01 3.40
CA GLU A 404 4.19 -19.74 2.21
C GLU A 404 3.31 -20.96 1.95
N ALA A 405 2.00 -20.83 2.17
CA ALA A 405 1.03 -21.87 1.91
C ALA A 405 0.59 -21.81 0.44
N ALA A 406 0.94 -22.84 -0.35
CA ALA A 406 0.66 -22.90 -1.79
C ALA A 406 -0.05 -24.20 -2.17
N GLY A 407 -0.86 -24.16 -3.24
CA GLY A 407 -1.59 -25.33 -3.76
C GLY A 407 -2.82 -25.75 -2.94
N PHE A 408 -3.16 -25.00 -1.89
CA PHE A 408 -4.33 -25.30 -1.05
C PHE A 408 -5.64 -25.03 -1.78
N THR A 409 -6.59 -25.97 -1.64
CA THR A 409 -7.98 -25.79 -2.09
C THR A 409 -8.95 -25.59 -0.93
N GLN A 410 -8.51 -25.89 0.29
CA GLN A 410 -9.26 -25.79 1.54
C GLN A 410 -8.29 -25.66 2.73
N ILE A 411 -8.78 -25.21 3.88
CA ILE A 411 -8.00 -25.17 5.12
C ILE A 411 -7.81 -26.58 5.67
N THR A 412 -6.56 -26.92 6.02
CA THR A 412 -6.18 -28.22 6.58
C THR A 412 -5.88 -28.13 8.08
N PRO A 413 -5.93 -29.24 8.83
CA PRO A 413 -5.45 -29.25 10.22
C PRO A 413 -3.97 -28.86 10.36
N ALA A 414 -3.11 -29.22 9.40
CA ALA A 414 -1.68 -28.95 9.51
C ALA A 414 -1.40 -27.42 9.44
N ILE A 415 -2.01 -26.69 8.51
CA ILE A 415 -1.81 -25.23 8.43
C ILE A 415 -2.40 -24.49 9.64
N VAL A 416 -3.53 -24.97 10.19
CA VAL A 416 -4.12 -24.43 11.43
C VAL A 416 -3.19 -24.67 12.61
N ARG A 417 -2.63 -25.89 12.74
CA ARG A 417 -1.65 -26.21 13.78
C ARG A 417 -0.42 -25.32 13.67
N PHE A 418 0.14 -25.16 12.46
CA PHE A 418 1.28 -24.29 12.24
C PHE A 418 0.99 -22.84 12.66
N ARG A 419 -0.13 -22.27 12.19
CA ARG A 419 -0.50 -20.86 12.44
C ARG A 419 -0.65 -20.55 13.93
N TYR A 420 -1.29 -21.45 14.68
CA TYR A 420 -1.74 -21.12 16.04
C TYR A 420 -0.92 -21.75 17.16
N HIS A 421 0.06 -22.62 16.85
CA HIS A 421 0.99 -23.12 17.86
C HIS A 421 1.73 -21.97 18.57
N GLY A 422 1.83 -22.02 19.89
CA GLY A 422 2.45 -20.98 20.72
C GLY A 422 1.68 -19.66 20.78
N SER A 423 0.41 -19.63 20.34
CA SER A 423 -0.43 -18.44 20.46
C SER A 423 -0.77 -18.13 21.91
N ARG A 424 -0.94 -16.84 22.21
CA ARG A 424 -1.24 -16.35 23.56
C ARG A 424 -2.22 -15.19 23.53
N ILE A 425 -2.92 -14.98 24.63
CA ILE A 425 -3.75 -13.81 24.90
C ILE A 425 -3.01 -12.97 25.95
N ASP A 426 -2.73 -11.70 25.64
CA ASP A 426 -2.04 -10.83 26.58
C ASP A 426 -2.96 -10.33 27.71
N ALA A 427 -2.39 -9.62 28.69
CA ALA A 427 -3.13 -9.09 29.83
C ALA A 427 -4.25 -8.09 29.45
N ALA A 428 -4.20 -7.51 28.24
CA ALA A 428 -5.23 -6.63 27.71
C ALA A 428 -6.30 -7.38 26.90
N GLY A 429 -6.18 -8.71 26.78
CA GLY A 429 -7.08 -9.56 26.00
C GLY A 429 -6.75 -9.64 24.52
N ALA A 430 -5.63 -9.07 24.05
CA ALA A 430 -5.27 -9.12 22.65
C ALA A 430 -4.67 -10.49 22.28
N CYS A 431 -5.15 -11.06 21.19
CA CYS A 431 -4.70 -12.34 20.67
C CYS A 431 -3.42 -12.18 19.83
N HIS A 432 -2.41 -13.02 20.09
CA HIS A 432 -1.13 -13.02 19.39
C HIS A 432 -0.82 -14.42 18.84
N ALA A 433 -0.58 -14.53 17.53
CA ALA A 433 -0.11 -15.74 16.87
C ALA A 433 1.34 -15.57 16.41
N PRO A 434 2.31 -16.38 16.89
CA PRO A 434 3.73 -16.17 16.60
C PRO A 434 4.15 -16.64 15.20
N HIS A 435 3.45 -17.61 14.62
CA HIS A 435 3.72 -18.12 13.27
C HIS A 435 2.88 -17.38 12.24
N ARG A 436 3.50 -17.00 11.11
CA ARG A 436 2.83 -16.31 10.00
C ARG A 436 2.62 -17.24 8.82
N VAL A 437 1.41 -17.22 8.30
CA VAL A 437 1.02 -17.91 7.07
C VAL A 437 0.80 -16.85 6.00
N LEU A 438 1.61 -16.89 4.96
CA LEU A 438 1.37 -16.16 3.73
C LEU A 438 0.65 -17.10 2.75
N ALA A 439 -0.63 -16.85 2.49
CA ALA A 439 -1.43 -17.73 1.64
C ALA A 439 -1.31 -17.28 0.18
N LYS A 440 -0.72 -18.10 -0.68
CA LYS A 440 -0.63 -17.84 -2.11
C LYS A 440 -1.80 -18.49 -2.86
N VAL A 441 -2.66 -17.67 -3.44
CA VAL A 441 -3.98 -18.08 -3.94
C VAL A 441 -4.34 -17.37 -5.25
N SER A 442 -5.05 -18.08 -6.12
CA SER A 442 -5.61 -17.55 -7.37
C SER A 442 -7.14 -17.43 -7.34
N ARG A 443 -7.81 -18.07 -6.38
CA ARG A 443 -9.28 -18.21 -6.34
C ARG A 443 -9.94 -17.52 -5.15
N PRO A 444 -11.00 -16.71 -5.36
CA PRO A 444 -11.65 -15.97 -4.28
C PRO A 444 -12.16 -16.84 -3.13
N GLU A 445 -12.68 -18.04 -3.40
CA GLU A 445 -13.19 -18.95 -2.37
C GLU A 445 -12.08 -19.47 -1.45
N VAL A 446 -10.89 -19.73 -2.00
CA VAL A 446 -9.73 -20.16 -1.22
C VAL A 446 -9.17 -18.98 -0.42
N ALA A 447 -9.07 -17.80 -1.06
CA ALA A 447 -8.66 -16.57 -0.39
C ALA A 447 -9.58 -16.27 0.81
N ALA A 448 -10.90 -16.35 0.64
CA ALA A 448 -11.88 -16.14 1.71
C ALA A 448 -11.66 -17.10 2.88
N ALA A 449 -11.41 -18.39 2.59
CA ALA A 449 -11.15 -19.39 3.62
C ALA A 449 -9.88 -19.11 4.43
N PHE A 450 -8.83 -18.55 3.81
CA PHE A 450 -7.61 -18.13 4.50
C PHE A 450 -7.77 -16.82 5.27
N MET A 451 -8.59 -15.90 4.76
CA MET A 451 -8.87 -14.62 5.42
C MET A 451 -9.85 -14.78 6.60
N ALA A 452 -10.59 -15.89 6.70
CA ALA A 452 -11.48 -16.20 7.81
C ALA A 452 -10.73 -16.86 8.98
N PRO A 453 -11.34 -16.96 10.19
CA PRO A 453 -10.79 -17.76 11.28
C PRO A 453 -10.77 -19.25 10.94
N ALA A 454 -10.01 -20.04 11.71
CA ALA A 454 -9.93 -21.47 11.46
C ALA A 454 -11.31 -22.15 11.62
N PRO A 455 -11.70 -23.07 10.73
CA PRO A 455 -12.98 -23.78 10.85
C PRO A 455 -13.11 -24.47 12.21
N ALA A 456 -14.24 -24.26 12.89
CA ALA A 456 -14.45 -24.74 14.25
C ALA A 456 -14.25 -26.26 14.40
N ALA A 457 -14.65 -27.05 13.40
CA ALA A 457 -14.45 -28.50 13.38
C ALA A 457 -12.96 -28.90 13.36
N ILE A 458 -12.11 -28.13 12.65
CA ILE A 458 -10.66 -28.37 12.61
C ILE A 458 -10.04 -27.99 13.96
N VAL A 459 -10.42 -26.83 14.50
CA VAL A 459 -9.92 -26.36 15.81
C VAL A 459 -10.25 -27.34 16.91
N GLU A 460 -11.50 -27.81 16.98
CA GLU A 460 -11.93 -28.75 18.02
C GLU A 460 -11.25 -30.11 17.88
N ARG A 461 -11.07 -30.61 16.65
CA ARG A 461 -10.31 -31.84 16.41
C ARG A 461 -8.86 -31.71 16.90
N LEU A 462 -8.18 -30.60 16.60
CA LEU A 462 -6.79 -30.39 17.03
C LEU A 462 -6.69 -30.25 18.55
N ARG A 463 -7.65 -29.58 19.19
CA ARG A 463 -7.75 -29.45 20.65
C ARG A 463 -7.93 -30.81 21.33
N GLN A 464 -8.86 -31.64 20.84
CA GLN A 464 -9.10 -33.01 21.34
C GLN A 464 -7.89 -33.93 21.16
N GLN A 465 -7.10 -33.70 20.10
CA GLN A 465 -5.86 -34.42 19.85
C GLN A 465 -4.67 -33.91 20.69
N GLY A 466 -4.87 -32.88 21.52
CA GLY A 466 -3.79 -32.23 22.29
C GLY A 466 -2.78 -31.48 21.42
N LYS A 467 -3.12 -31.19 20.16
CA LYS A 467 -2.27 -30.47 19.20
C LYS A 467 -2.44 -28.95 19.29
N LEU A 468 -3.52 -28.49 19.91
CA LEU A 468 -3.73 -27.10 20.34
C LEU A 468 -4.18 -27.07 21.80
N THR A 469 -3.71 -26.09 22.56
CA THR A 469 -4.23 -25.78 23.90
C THR A 469 -5.59 -25.07 23.81
N ASP A 470 -6.30 -24.94 24.92
CA ASP A 470 -7.58 -24.19 24.95
C ASP A 470 -7.37 -22.70 24.62
N GLU A 471 -6.24 -22.12 25.04
CA GLU A 471 -5.87 -20.74 24.72
C GLU A 471 -5.58 -20.58 23.22
N GLU A 472 -4.76 -21.47 22.64
CA GLU A 472 -4.47 -21.47 21.21
C GLU A 472 -5.73 -21.69 20.37
N ALA A 473 -6.63 -22.58 20.81
CA ALA A 473 -7.92 -22.82 20.17
C ALA A 473 -8.86 -21.60 20.26
N THR A 474 -8.72 -20.76 21.30
CA THR A 474 -9.44 -19.49 21.40
C THR A 474 -8.89 -18.50 20.36
N VAL A 475 -7.57 -18.32 20.31
CA VAL A 475 -6.92 -17.47 19.31
C VAL A 475 -7.27 -17.91 17.87
N ALA A 476 -7.30 -19.22 17.61
CA ALA A 476 -7.64 -19.79 16.31
C ALA A 476 -9.05 -19.46 15.80
N ARG A 477 -9.98 -19.17 16.72
CA ARG A 477 -11.35 -18.74 16.41
C ARG A 477 -11.48 -17.22 16.25
N THR A 478 -10.47 -16.47 16.66
CA THR A 478 -10.50 -15.00 16.70
C THR A 478 -9.67 -14.36 15.59
N LEU A 479 -8.50 -14.91 15.27
CA LEU A 479 -7.61 -14.38 14.24
C LEU A 479 -7.82 -15.08 12.89
N PRO A 480 -7.46 -14.45 11.76
CA PRO A 480 -7.52 -15.11 10.46
C PRO A 480 -6.41 -16.16 10.32
N VAL A 481 -6.68 -17.22 9.55
CA VAL A 481 -5.68 -18.24 9.23
C VAL A 481 -4.46 -17.62 8.55
N SER A 482 -4.69 -16.65 7.65
CA SER A 482 -3.66 -15.86 7.01
C SER A 482 -3.95 -14.37 7.13
N GLU A 483 -2.91 -13.67 7.56
CA GLU A 483 -2.88 -12.22 7.67
C GLU A 483 -2.36 -11.53 6.40
N ASP A 484 -1.76 -12.31 5.48
CA ASP A 484 -1.10 -11.87 4.27
C ASP A 484 -1.47 -12.81 3.12
N VAL A 485 -2.29 -12.34 2.19
CA VAL A 485 -2.72 -13.12 1.03
C VAL A 485 -1.97 -12.64 -0.20
N CYS A 486 -1.25 -13.53 -0.86
CA CYS A 486 -0.59 -13.24 -2.13
C CYS A 486 -1.46 -13.72 -3.29
N VAL A 487 -1.97 -12.77 -4.07
CA VAL A 487 -2.79 -13.05 -5.24
C VAL A 487 -1.89 -13.48 -6.39
N GLU A 488 -1.96 -14.74 -6.77
CA GLU A 488 -1.19 -15.30 -7.88
C GLU A 488 -2.02 -15.23 -9.16
N ALA A 489 -1.64 -14.30 -10.03
CA ALA A 489 -2.12 -14.19 -11.40
C ALA A 489 -1.38 -15.20 -12.30
N ASP A 490 -1.30 -14.94 -13.61
CA ASP A 490 -0.57 -15.81 -14.53
C ASP A 490 0.93 -15.90 -14.19
N SER A 491 1.41 -17.10 -13.93
CA SER A 491 2.73 -17.36 -13.35
C SER A 491 3.41 -18.58 -13.97
N GLY A 492 4.71 -18.72 -13.75
CA GLY A 492 5.45 -19.92 -14.12
C GLY A 492 5.10 -21.10 -13.21
N GLY A 493 4.98 -22.30 -13.76
CA GLY A 493 4.49 -23.46 -13.01
C GLY A 493 2.97 -23.53 -12.98
N HIS A 494 2.38 -24.08 -11.94
CA HIS A 494 0.91 -24.20 -11.83
C HIS A 494 0.26 -22.83 -11.77
N THR A 495 -0.72 -22.59 -12.65
CA THR A 495 -1.47 -21.34 -12.70
C THR A 495 -2.83 -21.55 -13.38
N ASP A 496 -3.82 -20.77 -12.96
CA ASP A 496 -5.14 -20.71 -13.59
C ASP A 496 -5.16 -19.72 -14.80
N GLY A 497 -4.04 -19.07 -15.12
CA GLY A 497 -3.96 -18.08 -16.21
C GLY A 497 -4.72 -16.77 -15.91
N GLY A 498 -4.87 -16.42 -14.63
CA GLY A 498 -5.61 -15.24 -14.19
C GLY A 498 -4.91 -13.93 -14.58
N ALA A 499 -5.67 -12.90 -14.95
CA ALA A 499 -5.12 -11.58 -15.22
C ALA A 499 -5.00 -10.75 -13.94
N ALA A 500 -3.80 -10.24 -13.63
CA ALA A 500 -3.57 -9.44 -12.42
C ALA A 500 -4.49 -8.21 -12.33
N LEU A 501 -4.74 -7.54 -13.47
CA LEU A 501 -5.58 -6.34 -13.56
C LEU A 501 -7.04 -6.56 -13.11
N THR A 502 -7.54 -7.80 -13.17
CA THR A 502 -8.93 -8.12 -12.78
C THR A 502 -8.97 -8.89 -11.46
N LEU A 503 -8.01 -9.79 -11.25
CA LEU A 503 -7.97 -10.66 -10.09
C LEU A 503 -7.62 -9.89 -8.81
N LEU A 504 -6.59 -9.04 -8.85
CA LEU A 504 -6.13 -8.32 -7.66
C LEU A 504 -7.21 -7.36 -7.10
N PRO A 505 -7.87 -6.49 -7.90
CA PRO A 505 -8.96 -5.65 -7.39
C PRO A 505 -10.13 -6.46 -6.81
N SER A 506 -10.42 -7.63 -7.38
CA SER A 506 -11.48 -8.51 -6.88
C SER A 506 -11.13 -9.09 -5.49
N MET A 507 -9.87 -9.48 -5.30
CA MET A 507 -9.34 -9.97 -4.01
C MET A 507 -9.26 -8.85 -2.96
N LEU A 508 -8.93 -7.62 -3.36
CA LEU A 508 -8.92 -6.46 -2.46
C LEU A 508 -10.34 -6.16 -1.92
N ARG A 509 -11.36 -6.17 -2.79
CA ARG A 509 -12.77 -6.03 -2.34
C ARG A 509 -13.22 -7.19 -1.47
N LEU A 510 -12.75 -8.41 -1.75
CA LEU A 510 -12.98 -9.55 -0.87
C LEU A 510 -12.39 -9.29 0.52
N ARG A 511 -11.12 -8.86 0.60
CA ARG A 511 -10.49 -8.50 1.87
C ARG A 511 -11.31 -7.46 2.63
N ASP A 512 -11.75 -6.40 1.97
CA ASP A 512 -12.52 -5.32 2.62
C ASP A 512 -13.84 -5.85 3.22
N ARG A 513 -14.53 -6.76 2.52
CA ARG A 513 -15.73 -7.44 3.05
C ARG A 513 -15.42 -8.31 4.26
N VAL A 514 -14.37 -9.12 4.19
CA VAL A 514 -13.96 -10.02 5.30
C VAL A 514 -13.53 -9.21 6.52
N MET A 515 -12.84 -8.08 6.32
CA MET A 515 -12.47 -7.16 7.40
C MET A 515 -13.71 -6.53 8.05
N ALA A 516 -14.73 -6.17 7.28
CA ALA A 516 -15.98 -5.64 7.81
C ALA A 516 -16.78 -6.70 8.60
N GLU A 517 -16.74 -7.96 8.15
CA GLU A 517 -17.41 -9.09 8.79
C GLU A 517 -16.77 -9.48 10.13
N HIS A 518 -15.46 -9.70 10.16
CA HIS A 518 -14.78 -10.22 11.36
C HIS A 518 -14.18 -9.13 12.26
N ARG A 519 -14.02 -7.89 11.76
CA ARG A 519 -13.49 -6.74 12.52
C ARG A 519 -12.14 -7.03 13.18
N TYR A 520 -11.23 -7.65 12.45
CA TYR A 520 -9.89 -7.95 12.95
C TYR A 520 -9.16 -6.68 13.42
N PRO A 521 -8.35 -6.77 14.48
CA PRO A 521 -7.60 -5.63 15.00
C PRO A 521 -6.51 -5.14 14.04
N ARG A 522 -6.06 -6.02 13.14
CA ARG A 522 -5.07 -5.72 12.10
C ARG A 522 -5.66 -5.97 10.73
N ARG A 523 -5.34 -5.09 9.78
CA ARG A 523 -5.80 -5.22 8.39
C ARG A 523 -5.09 -6.40 7.73
N ILE A 524 -5.85 -7.32 7.13
CA ILE A 524 -5.29 -8.34 6.24
C ILE A 524 -4.66 -7.65 5.03
N ARG A 525 -3.41 -7.98 4.73
CA ARG A 525 -2.67 -7.42 3.60
C ARG A 525 -2.84 -8.31 2.38
N VAL A 526 -2.93 -7.71 1.20
CA VAL A 526 -3.10 -8.41 -0.07
C VAL A 526 -1.96 -8.01 -1.00
N GLY A 527 -1.06 -8.94 -1.30
CA GLY A 527 0.02 -8.76 -2.26
C GLY A 527 -0.31 -9.36 -3.62
N ALA A 528 0.62 -9.18 -4.57
CA ALA A 528 0.49 -9.69 -5.93
C ALA A 528 1.71 -10.53 -6.37
N ALA A 529 1.44 -11.59 -7.12
CA ALA A 529 2.40 -12.42 -7.82
C ALA A 529 1.88 -12.75 -9.23
N GLY A 530 2.77 -13.25 -10.09
CA GLY A 530 2.44 -13.59 -11.48
C GLY A 530 2.55 -12.38 -12.42
N GLY A 531 3.27 -12.54 -13.53
CA GLY A 531 3.52 -11.45 -14.50
C GLY A 531 4.46 -10.33 -14.02
N ILE A 532 5.02 -10.40 -12.82
CA ILE A 532 5.89 -9.36 -12.25
C ILE A 532 7.35 -9.64 -12.62
N GLY A 533 7.87 -8.89 -13.59
CA GLY A 533 9.24 -9.04 -14.10
C GLY A 533 9.92 -7.74 -14.52
N SER A 534 9.23 -6.60 -14.44
CA SER A 534 9.79 -5.28 -14.78
C SER A 534 9.34 -4.21 -13.77
N PRO A 535 10.05 -3.07 -13.70
CA PRO A 535 9.62 -1.91 -12.92
C PRO A 535 8.15 -1.51 -13.12
N GLU A 536 7.67 -1.52 -14.36
CA GLU A 536 6.31 -1.13 -14.72
C GLU A 536 5.29 -2.13 -14.18
N SER A 537 5.61 -3.44 -14.23
CA SER A 537 4.72 -4.48 -13.68
C SER A 537 4.60 -4.37 -12.15
N VAL A 538 5.68 -4.02 -11.45
CA VAL A 538 5.67 -3.75 -10.00
C VAL A 538 4.86 -2.49 -9.71
N ALA A 539 5.13 -1.39 -10.41
CA ALA A 539 4.39 -0.14 -10.27
C ALA A 539 2.89 -0.34 -10.50
N ALA A 540 2.50 -1.09 -11.53
CA ALA A 540 1.10 -1.33 -11.89
C ALA A 540 0.33 -2.05 -10.77
N VAL A 541 0.87 -3.14 -10.21
CA VAL A 541 0.17 -3.87 -9.15
C VAL A 541 0.10 -3.08 -7.84
N LEU A 542 1.11 -2.25 -7.55
CA LEU A 542 1.08 -1.33 -6.41
C LEU A 542 0.01 -0.24 -6.58
N VAL A 543 -0.14 0.32 -7.79
CA VAL A 543 -1.23 1.27 -8.12
C VAL A 543 -2.60 0.61 -7.99
N LEU A 544 -2.73 -0.67 -8.34
CA LEU A 544 -3.95 -1.43 -8.12
C LEU A 544 -4.26 -1.69 -6.63
N GLY A 545 -3.33 -1.40 -5.72
CA GLY A 545 -3.51 -1.51 -4.27
C GLY A 545 -2.84 -2.71 -3.63
N ALA A 546 -1.88 -3.37 -4.30
CA ALA A 546 -1.08 -4.43 -3.68
C ALA A 546 -0.26 -3.88 -2.50
N ASP A 547 -0.34 -4.57 -1.36
CA ASP A 547 0.43 -4.25 -0.15
C ASP A 547 1.90 -4.73 -0.26
N PHE A 548 2.18 -5.70 -1.12
CA PHE A 548 3.53 -6.21 -1.40
C PHE A 548 3.55 -6.93 -2.76
N VAL A 549 4.75 -7.18 -3.29
CA VAL A 549 4.94 -7.97 -4.51
C VAL A 549 5.75 -9.23 -4.23
N MET A 550 5.50 -10.28 -5.02
CA MET A 550 6.27 -11.51 -4.97
C MET A 550 6.66 -11.95 -6.39
N THR A 551 7.92 -12.34 -6.55
CA THR A 551 8.50 -12.75 -7.83
C THR A 551 8.92 -14.21 -7.82
N GLY A 552 8.96 -14.83 -9.01
CA GLY A 552 9.30 -16.26 -9.19
C GLY A 552 10.21 -16.48 -10.39
N SER A 553 9.66 -16.41 -11.60
CA SER A 553 10.38 -16.76 -12.84
C SER A 553 11.73 -16.05 -13.02
N ILE A 554 11.82 -14.77 -12.65
CA ILE A 554 13.07 -14.00 -12.72
C ILE A 554 14.13 -14.50 -11.74
N ASN A 555 13.72 -14.97 -10.56
CA ASN A 555 14.62 -15.48 -9.52
C ASN A 555 15.23 -16.81 -9.93
N GLN A 556 14.56 -17.58 -10.79
CA GLN A 556 15.12 -18.81 -11.34
C GLN A 556 16.35 -18.53 -12.23
N CYS A 557 16.43 -17.37 -12.86
CA CYS A 557 17.55 -16.95 -13.69
C CYS A 557 18.58 -16.13 -12.89
N SER A 558 19.01 -16.67 -11.75
CA SER A 558 20.01 -16.08 -10.85
C SER A 558 21.12 -17.08 -10.51
N PRO A 559 22.31 -16.64 -10.09
CA PRO A 559 23.37 -17.54 -9.62
C PRO A 559 22.91 -18.42 -8.46
N GLU A 560 22.11 -17.87 -7.55
CA GLU A 560 21.69 -18.56 -6.33
C GLU A 560 20.64 -19.66 -6.57
N SER A 561 19.88 -19.62 -7.67
CA SER A 561 18.82 -20.61 -7.89
C SER A 561 19.37 -22.05 -8.03
N GLY A 562 18.67 -23.02 -7.44
CA GLY A 562 19.04 -24.43 -7.42
C GLY A 562 18.70 -25.19 -8.72
N THR A 563 19.00 -24.59 -9.87
CA THR A 563 18.85 -25.23 -11.19
C THR A 563 20.15 -25.18 -11.98
N SER A 564 20.25 -25.93 -13.08
CA SER A 564 21.50 -26.02 -13.85
C SER A 564 21.85 -24.72 -14.56
N ALA A 565 23.14 -24.50 -14.81
CA ALA A 565 23.62 -23.40 -15.64
C ALA A 565 22.97 -23.43 -17.04
N ALA A 566 22.78 -24.62 -17.62
CA ALA A 566 22.13 -24.77 -18.92
C ALA A 566 20.68 -24.25 -18.94
N VAL A 567 19.93 -24.41 -17.85
CA VAL A 567 18.59 -23.81 -17.70
C VAL A 567 18.69 -22.30 -17.60
N LYS A 568 19.64 -21.78 -16.80
CA LYS A 568 19.84 -20.32 -16.64
C LYS A 568 20.25 -19.65 -17.95
N ASP A 569 21.09 -20.30 -18.74
CA ASP A 569 21.45 -19.87 -20.10
C ASP A 569 20.19 -19.78 -21.00
N VAL A 570 19.32 -20.79 -20.98
CA VAL A 570 18.04 -20.72 -21.71
C VAL A 570 17.19 -19.55 -21.24
N LEU A 571 16.95 -19.44 -19.92
CA LEU A 571 16.11 -18.41 -19.32
C LEU A 571 16.57 -16.98 -19.66
N SER A 572 17.88 -16.74 -19.73
CA SER A 572 18.45 -15.43 -20.04
C SER A 572 18.19 -14.94 -21.47
N THR A 573 17.76 -15.83 -22.37
CA THR A 573 17.54 -15.55 -23.81
C THR A 573 16.06 -15.49 -24.22
N LEU A 574 15.16 -15.64 -23.25
CA LEU A 574 13.72 -15.69 -23.50
C LEU A 574 13.13 -14.28 -23.69
N ASP A 575 12.15 -14.18 -24.57
CA ASP A 575 11.27 -13.03 -24.69
C ASP A 575 9.88 -13.34 -24.10
N VAL A 576 9.01 -12.33 -24.03
CA VAL A 576 7.68 -12.42 -23.39
C VAL A 576 6.82 -13.54 -23.97
N GLN A 577 6.97 -13.85 -25.27
CA GLN A 577 6.17 -14.86 -25.98
C GLN A 577 6.77 -16.27 -25.96
N ASP A 578 7.89 -16.47 -25.26
CA ASP A 578 8.66 -17.74 -25.32
C ASP A 578 8.22 -18.79 -24.28
N THR A 579 7.06 -18.61 -23.66
CA THR A 579 6.40 -19.57 -22.76
C THR A 579 5.14 -20.18 -23.37
N ALA A 580 4.68 -21.30 -22.83
CA ALA A 580 3.44 -21.96 -23.22
C ALA A 580 2.86 -22.78 -22.07
N TYR A 581 1.56 -23.08 -22.15
CA TYR A 581 0.93 -24.05 -21.25
C TYR A 581 1.20 -25.49 -21.68
N ALA A 582 1.49 -26.32 -20.70
CA ALA A 582 1.64 -27.77 -20.84
C ALA A 582 0.90 -28.48 -19.70
N PRO A 583 0.52 -29.76 -19.86
CA PRO A 583 -0.08 -30.54 -18.78
C PRO A 583 0.84 -30.60 -17.55
N ALA A 584 0.24 -30.56 -16.36
CA ALA A 584 0.93 -30.77 -15.09
C ALA A 584 1.17 -32.27 -14.88
N GLY A 585 2.35 -32.66 -14.41
CA GLY A 585 2.67 -34.09 -14.19
C GLY A 585 1.93 -34.69 -12.99
N ASP A 586 1.79 -33.93 -11.91
CA ASP A 586 1.13 -34.32 -10.65
C ASP A 586 -0.40 -34.40 -10.77
N MET A 587 -1.00 -33.60 -11.64
CA MET A 587 -2.45 -33.58 -11.90
C MET A 587 -2.78 -33.86 -13.37
N PHE A 588 -2.00 -34.76 -13.98
CA PHE A 588 -2.04 -35.06 -15.41
C PHE A 588 -3.42 -35.51 -15.89
N GLU A 589 -4.06 -36.42 -15.14
CA GLU A 589 -5.31 -37.05 -15.57
C GLU A 589 -6.49 -36.06 -15.66
N ILE A 590 -6.54 -35.08 -14.75
CA ILE A 590 -7.60 -34.06 -14.69
C ILE A 590 -7.34 -32.87 -15.62
N GLY A 591 -6.21 -32.85 -16.33
CA GLY A 591 -5.89 -31.81 -17.31
C GLY A 591 -5.44 -30.49 -16.70
N ALA A 592 -4.94 -30.50 -15.46
CA ALA A 592 -4.31 -29.31 -14.89
C ALA A 592 -3.13 -28.89 -15.78
N GLN A 593 -2.88 -27.58 -15.86
CA GLN A 593 -1.84 -27.02 -16.68
C GLN A 593 -0.78 -26.29 -15.85
N VAL A 594 0.42 -26.24 -16.40
CA VAL A 594 1.54 -25.46 -15.91
C VAL A 594 2.08 -24.60 -17.04
N GLN A 595 2.57 -23.41 -16.72
CA GLN A 595 3.29 -22.58 -17.67
C GLN A 595 4.78 -22.91 -17.67
N VAL A 596 5.33 -23.17 -18.85
CA VAL A 596 6.70 -23.64 -19.08
C VAL A 596 7.36 -22.92 -20.25
N VAL A 597 8.68 -22.97 -20.31
CA VAL A 597 9.46 -22.50 -21.46
C VAL A 597 9.11 -23.31 -22.71
N ARG A 598 8.95 -22.60 -23.84
CA ARG A 598 8.74 -23.17 -25.17
C ARG A 598 9.98 -23.02 -26.07
N LYS A 599 10.72 -21.92 -25.97
CA LYS A 599 11.92 -21.70 -26.80
C LYS A 599 13.11 -22.51 -26.29
N GLY A 600 13.81 -23.21 -27.19
CA GLY A 600 15.00 -24.00 -26.85
C GLY A 600 14.72 -25.38 -26.23
N THR A 601 13.45 -25.77 -26.07
CA THR A 601 13.01 -27.10 -25.63
C THR A 601 11.75 -27.51 -26.40
N LEU A 602 11.51 -28.81 -26.57
CA LEU A 602 10.29 -29.34 -27.17
C LEU A 602 9.30 -29.85 -26.10
N PHE A 603 9.63 -29.73 -24.81
CA PHE A 603 8.82 -30.26 -23.72
C PHE A 603 7.35 -29.84 -23.81
N ALA A 604 7.04 -28.57 -24.04
CA ALA A 604 5.65 -28.10 -24.09
C ALA A 604 4.85 -28.79 -25.21
N ALA A 605 5.41 -28.92 -26.41
CA ALA A 605 4.78 -29.63 -27.53
C ALA A 605 4.65 -31.13 -27.22
N ARG A 606 5.70 -31.74 -26.64
CA ARG A 606 5.73 -33.16 -26.29
C ARG A 606 4.71 -33.50 -25.20
N GLY A 607 4.66 -32.75 -24.11
CA GLY A 607 3.70 -32.92 -23.02
C GLY A 607 2.25 -32.82 -23.50
N ASN A 608 1.94 -31.80 -24.32
CA ASN A 608 0.61 -31.67 -24.93
C ASN A 608 0.25 -32.86 -25.82
N LYS A 609 1.20 -33.37 -26.62
CA LYS A 609 0.99 -34.57 -27.43
C LYS A 609 0.71 -35.80 -26.56
N LEU A 610 1.46 -36.01 -25.48
CA LEU A 610 1.22 -37.12 -24.54
C LEU A 610 -0.18 -37.03 -23.92
N TYR A 611 -0.64 -35.84 -23.55
CA TYR A 611 -1.99 -35.66 -23.02
C TYR A 611 -3.09 -35.92 -24.05
N GLN A 612 -2.91 -35.46 -25.29
CA GLN A 612 -3.83 -35.79 -26.39
C GLN A 612 -3.94 -37.30 -26.63
N LEU A 613 -2.81 -38.02 -26.55
CA LEU A 613 -2.79 -39.48 -26.68
C LEU A 613 -3.48 -40.15 -25.49
N TYR A 614 -3.20 -39.67 -24.27
CA TYR A 614 -3.88 -40.15 -23.06
C TYR A 614 -5.40 -39.98 -23.16
N ARG A 615 -5.88 -38.84 -23.67
CA ARG A 615 -7.31 -38.59 -23.87
C ARG A 615 -7.94 -39.53 -24.91
N ARG A 616 -7.16 -40.00 -25.88
CA ARG A 616 -7.65 -40.77 -27.04
C ARG A 616 -7.60 -42.29 -26.85
N TYR A 617 -6.59 -42.81 -26.16
CA TYR A 617 -6.32 -44.25 -26.10
C TYR A 617 -6.39 -44.79 -24.67
N ASP A 618 -6.82 -46.04 -24.50
CA ASP A 618 -6.94 -46.67 -23.19
C ASP A 618 -5.73 -47.51 -22.78
N SER A 619 -4.76 -47.67 -23.68
CA SER A 619 -3.50 -48.34 -23.42
C SER A 619 -2.42 -47.87 -24.42
N TRP A 620 -1.13 -48.09 -24.15
CA TRP A 620 -0.09 -47.77 -25.15
C TRP A 620 -0.08 -48.78 -26.30
N GLU A 621 -0.68 -49.96 -26.12
CA GLU A 621 -0.83 -50.97 -27.16
C GLU A 621 -1.77 -50.52 -28.29
N GLU A 622 -2.73 -49.63 -28.00
CA GLU A 622 -3.66 -49.06 -28.99
C GLU A 622 -3.08 -47.89 -29.81
N ILE A 623 -1.94 -47.33 -29.38
CA ILE A 623 -1.26 -46.25 -30.09
C ILE A 623 -0.61 -46.83 -31.35
N ASP A 624 -0.82 -46.18 -32.51
CA ASP A 624 -0.23 -46.64 -33.76
C ASP A 624 1.30 -46.76 -33.68
N GLU A 625 1.86 -47.78 -34.36
CA GLU A 625 3.26 -48.17 -34.23
C GLU A 625 4.22 -47.01 -34.49
N ARG A 626 3.92 -46.18 -35.50
CA ARG A 626 4.74 -45.01 -35.85
C ARG A 626 4.78 -43.98 -34.73
N THR A 627 3.62 -43.64 -34.16
CA THR A 627 3.53 -42.71 -33.02
C THR A 627 4.20 -43.30 -31.78
N ARG A 628 3.98 -44.59 -31.49
CA ARG A 628 4.60 -45.27 -30.34
C ARG A 628 6.13 -45.27 -30.44
N ALA A 629 6.68 -45.69 -31.59
CA ALA A 629 8.12 -45.69 -31.85
C ALA A 629 8.71 -44.27 -31.72
N SER A 630 8.04 -43.25 -32.25
CA SER A 630 8.48 -41.86 -32.11
C SER A 630 8.58 -41.41 -30.64
N ILE A 631 7.66 -41.85 -29.77
CA ILE A 631 7.70 -41.54 -28.34
C ILE A 631 8.89 -42.24 -27.67
N GLU A 632 9.05 -43.53 -27.92
CA GLU A 632 10.14 -44.33 -27.36
C GLU A 632 11.51 -43.79 -27.79
N GLU A 633 11.67 -43.43 -29.06
CA GLU A 633 12.95 -42.95 -29.62
C GLU A 633 13.28 -41.49 -29.29
N THR A 634 12.27 -40.61 -29.17
CA THR A 634 12.53 -39.15 -29.10
C THR A 634 12.12 -38.50 -27.78
N TYR A 635 11.18 -39.08 -27.04
CA TYR A 635 10.68 -38.53 -25.77
C TYR A 635 11.34 -39.30 -24.62
N PHE A 636 11.13 -40.62 -24.58
CA PHE A 636 11.60 -41.46 -23.48
C PHE A 636 13.05 -41.90 -23.65
N LYS A 637 13.51 -41.99 -24.92
CA LYS A 637 14.77 -42.60 -25.31
C LYS A 637 14.88 -44.08 -24.90
N ARG A 638 13.72 -44.73 -24.66
CA ARG A 638 13.56 -46.07 -24.12
C ARG A 638 12.18 -46.64 -24.47
N PRO A 639 12.04 -47.98 -24.55
CA PRO A 639 10.74 -48.62 -24.75
C PRO A 639 9.75 -48.37 -23.59
N PHE A 640 8.45 -48.37 -23.89
CA PHE A 640 7.39 -48.26 -22.88
C PHE A 640 7.51 -49.31 -21.77
N ALA A 641 7.88 -50.54 -22.12
CA ALA A 641 8.04 -51.63 -21.16
C ALA A 641 9.11 -51.32 -20.10
N GLU A 642 10.22 -50.71 -20.50
CA GLU A 642 11.28 -50.29 -19.56
C GLU A 642 10.83 -49.11 -18.71
N VAL A 643 10.19 -48.11 -19.31
CA VAL A 643 9.62 -46.96 -18.59
C VAL A 643 8.62 -47.42 -17.52
N TRP A 644 7.78 -48.40 -17.86
CA TRP A 644 6.85 -49.01 -16.93
C TRP A 644 7.57 -49.76 -15.80
N ALA A 645 8.60 -50.56 -16.12
CA ALA A 645 9.37 -51.28 -15.11
C ALA A 645 10.02 -50.33 -14.08
N GLU A 646 10.59 -49.21 -14.55
CA GLU A 646 11.13 -48.17 -13.67
C GLU A 646 10.06 -47.52 -12.80
N THR A 647 8.94 -47.14 -13.43
CA THR A 647 7.84 -46.46 -12.74
C THR A 647 7.25 -47.37 -11.67
N ARG A 648 7.05 -48.65 -11.99
CA ARG A 648 6.63 -49.68 -11.04
C ARG A 648 7.59 -49.80 -9.87
N ALA A 649 8.89 -49.92 -10.13
CA ALA A 649 9.91 -50.03 -9.08
C ALA A 649 9.91 -48.78 -8.17
N TYR A 650 9.82 -47.58 -8.76
CA TYR A 650 9.76 -46.32 -8.03
C TYR A 650 8.54 -46.23 -7.10
N HIS A 651 7.35 -46.57 -7.59
CA HIS A 651 6.13 -46.53 -6.78
C HIS A 651 6.14 -47.58 -5.67
N LEU A 652 6.60 -48.81 -5.95
CA LEU A 652 6.76 -49.84 -4.92
C LEU A 652 7.74 -49.42 -3.83
N GLY A 653 8.89 -48.83 -4.20
CA GLY A 653 9.87 -48.30 -3.24
C GLY A 653 9.37 -47.14 -2.39
N ARG A 654 8.27 -46.49 -2.78
CA ARG A 654 7.58 -45.43 -2.03
C ARG A 654 6.37 -45.93 -1.24
N GLY A 655 6.15 -47.25 -1.18
CA GLY A 655 4.98 -47.81 -0.47
C GLY A 655 3.65 -47.54 -1.18
N ARG A 656 3.67 -47.35 -2.50
CA ARG A 656 2.47 -47.10 -3.33
C ARG A 656 2.01 -48.37 -4.05
N GLN A 657 1.83 -49.45 -3.29
CA GLN A 657 1.43 -50.76 -3.85
C GLN A 657 0.03 -50.73 -4.46
N LYS A 658 -0.89 -49.91 -3.92
CA LYS A 658 -2.26 -49.80 -4.41
C LYS A 658 -2.31 -49.18 -5.80
N GLU A 659 -1.53 -48.13 -6.03
CA GLU A 659 -1.40 -47.42 -7.30
C GLU A 659 -0.83 -48.35 -8.38
N VAL A 660 0.21 -49.12 -8.03
CA VAL A 660 0.81 -50.11 -8.94
C VAL A 660 -0.21 -51.20 -9.29
N ALA A 661 -0.88 -51.78 -8.30
CA ALA A 661 -1.88 -52.82 -8.54
C ALA A 661 -3.07 -52.31 -9.37
N LYS A 662 -3.45 -51.03 -9.22
CA LYS A 662 -4.47 -50.38 -10.05
C LYS A 662 -4.00 -50.27 -11.50
N ALA A 663 -2.77 -49.80 -11.73
CA ALA A 663 -2.19 -49.65 -13.05
C ALA A 663 -1.90 -50.98 -13.76
N GLU A 664 -1.55 -52.04 -13.04
CA GLU A 664 -1.39 -53.38 -13.61
C GLU A 664 -2.71 -53.95 -14.15
N ARG A 665 -3.86 -53.55 -13.58
CA ARG A 665 -5.20 -53.97 -14.00
C ARG A 665 -5.89 -53.03 -14.99
N ASN A 666 -5.36 -51.82 -15.17
CA ASN A 666 -6.00 -50.78 -15.98
C ASN A 666 -4.96 -50.12 -16.90
N GLY A 667 -5.06 -50.41 -18.20
CA GLY A 667 -4.17 -49.88 -19.24
C GLY A 667 -4.09 -48.36 -19.24
N LYS A 668 -5.18 -47.66 -18.91
CA LYS A 668 -5.25 -46.20 -18.90
C LYS A 668 -4.39 -45.61 -17.80
N GLN A 669 -4.49 -46.22 -16.62
CA GLN A 669 -3.70 -45.83 -15.45
C GLN A 669 -2.22 -46.15 -15.67
N ARG A 670 -1.92 -47.29 -16.30
CA ARG A 670 -0.56 -47.65 -16.71
C ARG A 670 0.03 -46.64 -17.70
N LEU A 671 -0.78 -46.24 -18.70
CA LEU A 671 -0.43 -45.23 -19.68
C LEU A 671 -0.16 -43.87 -19.03
N ALA A 672 -1.03 -43.43 -18.13
CA ALA A 672 -0.86 -42.20 -17.37
C ALA A 672 0.46 -42.18 -16.60
N LEU A 673 0.75 -43.24 -15.82
CA LEU A 673 1.98 -43.37 -15.04
C LEU A 673 3.24 -43.37 -15.94
N ALA A 674 3.20 -44.07 -17.09
CA ALA A 674 4.30 -44.06 -18.05
C ALA A 674 4.51 -42.66 -18.68
N PHE A 675 3.44 -41.91 -18.93
CA PHE A 675 3.57 -40.52 -19.40
C PHE A 675 4.09 -39.61 -18.29
N GLN A 676 3.59 -39.72 -17.06
CA GLN A 676 4.06 -38.95 -15.90
C GLN A 676 5.54 -39.18 -15.60
N TRP A 677 6.10 -40.36 -15.90
CA TRP A 677 7.54 -40.60 -15.85
C TRP A 677 8.32 -39.60 -16.70
N TYR A 678 7.84 -39.26 -17.90
CA TYR A 678 8.49 -38.27 -18.76
C TYR A 678 8.48 -36.87 -18.15
N PHE A 679 7.38 -36.44 -17.52
CA PHE A 679 7.33 -35.16 -16.80
C PHE A 679 8.34 -35.15 -15.65
N ALA A 680 8.37 -36.20 -14.83
CA ALA A 680 9.28 -36.32 -13.71
C ALA A 680 10.77 -36.32 -14.15
N ARG A 681 11.10 -36.98 -15.27
CA ARG A 681 12.44 -37.00 -15.86
C ARG A 681 12.81 -35.66 -16.51
N SER A 682 11.88 -35.02 -17.21
CA SER A 682 12.07 -33.73 -17.88
C SER A 682 12.47 -32.62 -16.92
N VAL A 683 11.87 -32.60 -15.71
CA VAL A 683 12.32 -31.71 -14.63
C VAL A 683 13.72 -32.08 -14.15
N ARG A 684 13.98 -33.37 -13.90
CA ARG A 684 15.26 -33.84 -13.37
C ARG A 684 16.42 -33.53 -14.31
N TRP A 685 16.25 -33.80 -15.61
CA TRP A 685 17.25 -33.48 -16.63
C TRP A 685 17.55 -31.98 -16.69
N ALA A 686 16.52 -31.12 -16.53
CA ALA A 686 16.71 -29.68 -16.48
C ALA A 686 17.50 -29.26 -15.23
N MET A 687 17.19 -29.82 -14.07
CA MET A 687 17.90 -29.53 -12.81
C MET A 687 19.36 -30.01 -12.84
N GLU A 688 19.62 -31.20 -13.39
CA GLU A 688 20.95 -31.80 -13.51
C GLU A 688 21.76 -31.19 -14.67
N GLY A 689 21.11 -30.53 -15.63
CA GLY A 689 21.78 -29.94 -16.79
C GLY A 689 22.29 -30.97 -17.79
N VAL A 690 21.59 -32.11 -17.95
CA VAL A 690 21.96 -33.19 -18.87
C VAL A 690 21.93 -32.70 -20.33
N PRO A 691 23.09 -32.52 -21.01
CA PRO A 691 23.14 -31.82 -22.30
C PRO A 691 22.33 -32.52 -23.40
N GLU A 692 22.36 -33.85 -23.44
CA GLU A 692 21.68 -34.69 -24.43
C GLU A 692 20.16 -34.60 -24.33
N GLN A 693 19.65 -34.15 -23.17
CA GLN A 693 18.24 -34.05 -22.86
C GLN A 693 17.73 -32.60 -22.88
N ARG A 694 18.52 -31.63 -23.37
CA ARG A 694 18.11 -30.22 -23.43
C ARG A 694 16.76 -30.00 -24.11
N VAL A 695 16.49 -30.74 -25.19
CA VAL A 695 15.21 -30.70 -25.92
C VAL A 695 14.01 -31.22 -25.11
N ASN A 696 14.25 -31.87 -23.98
CA ASN A 696 13.26 -32.41 -23.06
C ASN A 696 13.17 -31.64 -21.75
N TYR A 697 13.91 -30.54 -21.57
CA TYR A 697 13.85 -29.79 -20.31
C TYR A 697 12.45 -29.25 -20.06
N GLN A 698 11.88 -29.61 -18.91
CA GLN A 698 10.72 -28.95 -18.35
C GLN A 698 11.21 -27.82 -17.43
N ILE A 699 11.08 -26.59 -17.90
CA ILE A 699 11.45 -25.38 -17.15
C ILE A 699 10.17 -24.61 -16.87
N GLN A 700 9.74 -24.58 -15.60
CA GLN A 700 8.56 -23.83 -15.18
C GLN A 700 8.87 -22.33 -15.21
N CYS A 701 8.19 -21.58 -16.09
CA CYS A 701 8.50 -20.18 -16.31
C CYS A 701 7.30 -19.46 -16.93
N GLY A 702 7.07 -18.21 -16.51
CA GLY A 702 6.04 -17.32 -17.06
C GLY A 702 6.64 -16.15 -17.86
N PRO A 703 5.81 -15.30 -18.50
CA PRO A 703 6.28 -14.20 -19.37
C PRO A 703 7.11 -13.15 -18.64
N ALA A 704 7.05 -13.11 -17.30
CA ALA A 704 7.82 -12.21 -16.47
C ALA A 704 9.34 -12.30 -16.73
N ILE A 705 9.89 -13.47 -17.09
CA ILE A 705 11.31 -13.57 -17.43
C ILE A 705 11.65 -12.79 -18.71
N GLY A 706 10.76 -12.81 -19.70
CA GLY A 706 10.96 -12.08 -20.95
C GLY A 706 10.91 -10.57 -20.73
N ALA A 707 9.94 -10.11 -19.93
CA ALA A 707 9.88 -8.71 -19.52
C ALA A 707 11.14 -8.27 -18.76
N PHE A 708 11.65 -9.13 -17.86
CA PHE A 708 12.91 -8.87 -17.16
C PHE A 708 14.11 -8.83 -18.11
N ASN A 709 14.21 -9.76 -19.05
CA ASN A 709 15.31 -9.79 -20.02
C ASN A 709 15.33 -8.51 -20.86
N ARG A 710 14.16 -8.00 -21.26
CA ARG A 710 14.04 -6.70 -21.96
C ARG A 710 14.46 -5.53 -21.07
N PHE A 711 14.09 -5.55 -19.80
CA PHE A 711 14.52 -4.54 -18.84
C PHE A 711 16.04 -4.60 -18.57
N ALA A 712 16.63 -5.79 -18.59
CA ALA A 712 18.05 -6.01 -18.33
C ALA A 712 18.97 -5.77 -19.55
N GLU A 713 18.41 -5.67 -20.76
CA GLU A 713 19.14 -5.49 -22.01
C GLU A 713 20.04 -4.25 -21.97
N GLY A 714 21.35 -4.41 -22.24
CA GLY A 714 22.33 -3.33 -22.19
C GLY A 714 22.77 -2.90 -20.78
N THR A 715 22.39 -3.64 -19.73
CA THR A 715 22.75 -3.34 -18.33
C THR A 715 23.71 -4.38 -17.73
N ASP A 716 24.16 -4.15 -16.49
CA ASP A 716 24.95 -5.13 -15.72
C ASP A 716 24.19 -6.44 -15.43
N LEU A 717 22.86 -6.46 -15.61
CA LEU A 717 22.02 -7.63 -15.37
C LEU A 717 21.77 -8.47 -16.63
N GLU A 718 22.32 -8.09 -17.79
CA GLU A 718 22.10 -8.85 -19.03
C GLU A 718 22.62 -10.30 -18.90
N ASP A 719 23.84 -10.49 -18.36
CA ASP A 719 24.37 -11.82 -18.02
C ASP A 719 23.75 -12.34 -16.72
N TRP A 720 23.14 -13.53 -16.78
CA TRP A 720 22.53 -14.15 -15.61
C TRP A 720 23.51 -14.39 -14.47
N ARG A 721 24.81 -14.48 -14.75
CA ARG A 721 25.85 -14.62 -13.73
C ARG A 721 25.94 -13.41 -12.79
N ALA A 722 25.46 -12.24 -13.21
CA ALA A 722 25.38 -11.02 -12.41
C ALA A 722 23.98 -10.78 -11.81
N ARG A 723 22.98 -11.59 -12.16
CA ARG A 723 21.58 -11.46 -11.71
C ARG A 723 21.35 -11.99 -10.30
N HIS A 724 22.07 -11.46 -9.32
CA HIS A 724 21.86 -11.82 -7.92
C HIS A 724 20.44 -11.46 -7.47
N VAL A 725 19.77 -12.36 -6.75
CA VAL A 725 18.33 -12.21 -6.40
C VAL A 725 18.00 -10.93 -5.62
N ASP A 726 18.90 -10.49 -4.74
CA ASP A 726 18.80 -9.24 -4.00
C ASP A 726 18.92 -8.02 -4.92
N ARG A 727 19.80 -8.10 -5.93
CA ARG A 727 19.99 -7.04 -6.93
C ARG A 727 18.82 -6.95 -7.90
N ILE A 728 18.23 -8.08 -8.29
CA ILE A 728 16.98 -8.12 -9.06
C ILE A 728 15.88 -7.37 -8.28
N ALA A 729 15.69 -7.70 -6.99
CA ALA A 729 14.70 -7.05 -6.15
C ALA A 729 14.93 -5.54 -6.03
N GLU A 730 16.17 -5.12 -5.77
CA GLU A 730 16.56 -3.71 -5.68
C GLU A 730 16.26 -2.94 -6.98
N ARG A 731 16.65 -3.51 -8.13
CA ARG A 731 16.45 -2.87 -9.45
C ARG A 731 14.98 -2.75 -9.82
N LEU A 732 14.18 -3.76 -9.50
CA LEU A 732 12.73 -3.71 -9.74
C LEU A 732 12.03 -2.70 -8.84
N MET A 733 12.35 -2.68 -7.53
CA MET A 733 11.71 -1.77 -6.59
C MET A 733 12.13 -0.32 -6.81
N GLN A 734 13.41 -0.07 -7.09
CA GLN A 734 13.89 1.27 -7.43
C GLN A 734 13.30 1.76 -8.76
N GLY A 735 13.36 0.93 -9.80
CA GLY A 735 12.76 1.28 -11.08
C GLY A 735 11.26 1.54 -10.96
N ALA A 736 10.53 0.76 -10.16
CA ALA A 736 9.10 0.98 -9.94
C ALA A 736 8.84 2.34 -9.28
N ALA A 737 9.72 2.75 -8.36
CA ALA A 737 9.63 4.04 -7.72
C ALA A 737 9.87 5.18 -8.73
N ASP A 738 10.84 5.01 -9.63
CA ASP A 738 11.13 5.93 -10.73
C ASP A 738 9.96 6.02 -11.73
N VAL A 739 9.36 4.89 -12.11
CA VAL A 739 8.18 4.82 -12.99
C VAL A 739 7.01 5.60 -12.37
N LEU A 740 6.74 5.39 -11.09
CA LEU A 740 5.66 6.07 -10.38
C LEU A 740 5.95 7.57 -10.21
N ALA A 741 7.18 7.94 -9.87
CA ALA A 741 7.60 9.33 -9.79
C ALA A 741 7.44 10.04 -11.15
N GLY A 742 7.87 9.41 -12.24
CA GLY A 742 7.70 9.94 -13.60
C GLY A 742 6.24 10.04 -14.02
N PHE A 743 5.39 9.07 -13.65
CA PHE A 743 3.95 9.13 -13.91
C PHE A 743 3.29 10.33 -13.20
N CYS A 744 3.64 10.59 -11.95
CA CYS A 744 3.15 11.73 -11.18
C CYS A 744 3.67 13.08 -11.73
N GLN A 745 4.84 13.12 -12.34
CA GLN A 745 5.41 14.34 -12.94
C GLN A 745 4.84 14.66 -14.33
N ASN A 746 4.64 13.64 -15.18
CA ASN A 746 4.22 13.82 -16.59
C ASN A 746 2.71 14.01 -16.79
N ARG A 747 1.88 13.75 -15.78
CA ARG A 747 0.43 14.01 -15.83
C ARG A 747 0.09 15.32 -15.13
N SER A 748 0.54 16.42 -15.72
CA SER A 748 -0.08 17.74 -15.59
C SER A 748 -0.94 17.97 -16.85
N VAL A 749 -2.14 17.37 -16.89
CA VAL A 749 -3.17 17.64 -17.92
C VAL A 749 -4.51 17.83 -17.23
#